data_AF-A0A167ULG7-F1
#
_entry.id   AF-A0A167ULG7-F1
#
_cell.length_a   1.000
_cell.length_b   1.000
_cell.length_c   1.000
_cell.angle_alpha   90.00
_cell.angle_beta   90.00
_cell.angle_gamma   90.00
#
_symmetry.space_group_name_H-M   'P 1'
#
loop_
_entity.id
_entity.type
_entity.pdbx_description
1 polymer ?
#
loop_
_entity_poly.entity_id
_entity_poly.type
_entity_poly.pdbx_seq_one_letter_code
_entity_poly.pdbx_strand_id
1 'polypeptide(L)'
;MIFQMINRLSKSKLKLLILTLLLFLQPFSAVAQNDTDISFFPNKSIEFIDLLVTVVLITVASIVVLLLKLISNTNKTANDQTEHKKSKFKEYISNLNASEIEVIKRKRIKSNNGLSLAILGLLYLVPQIIFAQTGPAKREDIFSEPGIVITLVLIFIPLFFALIYLVSKVTTSFRNYNNFQKLKEAEAFAAFISDDENMPSDSELEEIKQKSAYEVVPNEISAGKASHDSKGLLKNITSETNYRFFATKRPPIKRPKIDPALTKLVLWFLGTAVFWLFVGSSVGEYVGIKFIVPDADTYSWLSIGRLRAVHTNLVFWAWATIGIMGLGYYIVPMVSNAPLNSIKNGWTALICVNFAMFVGAITIMAGINNGGGEYREIIWPIMAIWAVGLLLTVINFIKTIAKRTTTEIYISNWFIVASYIFILIVAFIAYIPMGQDGIGETIVQGYYMHQAVGMWFMFSMLGVLYYLLPQQLNKPIYSYSLGVLAFWSQILFYTVIGTHHFVFSALPWWLQTVAIVGSVGMLIPVVAGTTNYLMTLRGSWSKVSNSYSLPFFFVGIIYYFTGSFQGTAEAFRSTNLIWHFTDFTIAHSHITMYGIITFLLFGGIYAIVPRLTGKEPPQLGVGAHFWLALIGLQFYTIPLMIGGTLKGLMWAEGAPFIDSVVMMGPYWLWRAIGGTLMWLSHIVLVYNMYKMMQPTVDVDVKQKAFEIINQNLETNLAEPKI
;
A
#
# COMPACT_ATOMS: atom_id res chain seq x y z
N MET A 1 10.18 25.99 18.91
CA MET A 1 10.93 27.14 18.36
C MET A 1 10.54 27.52 16.93
N ILE A 2 10.82 26.71 15.90
CA ILE A 2 10.56 27.09 14.48
C ILE A 2 9.11 27.58 14.24
N PHE A 3 8.12 26.91 14.82
CA PHE A 3 6.70 27.28 14.73
C PHE A 3 6.36 28.68 15.31
N GLN A 4 7.08 29.13 16.34
CA GLN A 4 6.92 30.48 16.91
C GLN A 4 7.67 31.54 16.08
N MET A 5 8.74 31.15 15.39
CA MET A 5 9.52 32.06 14.54
C MET A 5 8.73 32.45 13.26
N ILE A 6 7.97 31.51 12.70
CA ILE A 6 7.11 31.73 11.53
C ILE A 6 5.92 32.67 11.85
N ASN A 7 5.37 32.58 13.07
CA ASN A 7 4.22 33.39 13.51
C ASN A 7 4.47 34.91 13.60
N ARG A 8 5.72 35.39 13.43
CA ARG A 8 6.08 36.83 13.47
C ARG A 8 6.45 37.42 12.10
N LEU A 9 6.32 36.67 11.02
CA LEU A 9 6.68 37.15 9.67
C LEU A 9 5.49 37.84 8.99
N SER A 10 5.62 39.16 8.76
CA SER A 10 4.65 39.94 7.99
C SER A 10 4.59 39.50 6.52
N LYS A 11 3.49 39.83 5.83
CA LYS A 11 3.30 39.52 4.38
C LYS A 11 4.47 39.97 3.50
N SER A 12 5.17 41.06 3.84
CA SER A 12 6.37 41.52 3.12
C SER A 12 7.57 40.60 3.34
N LYS A 13 7.81 40.13 4.58
CA LYS A 13 8.88 39.16 4.87
C LYS A 13 8.60 37.77 4.31
N LEU A 14 7.33 37.37 4.18
CA LEU A 14 6.96 36.12 3.49
C LEU A 14 7.18 36.22 1.96
N LYS A 15 6.84 37.35 1.34
CA LYS A 15 7.23 37.63 -0.06
C LYS A 15 8.74 37.63 -0.21
N LEU A 16 9.48 38.23 0.72
CA LEU A 16 10.95 38.21 0.73
C LEU A 16 11.47 36.79 0.83
N LEU A 17 10.97 35.95 1.75
CA LEU A 17 11.38 34.53 1.88
C LEU A 17 11.11 33.72 0.60
N ILE A 18 9.96 33.92 -0.04
CA ILE A 18 9.62 33.30 -1.33
C ILE A 18 10.56 33.80 -2.44
N LEU A 19 10.88 35.10 -2.45
CA LEU A 19 11.86 35.68 -3.37
C LEU A 19 13.28 35.16 -3.11
N THR A 20 13.67 34.93 -1.85
CA THR A 20 14.95 34.34 -1.47
C THR A 20 15.02 32.88 -1.92
N LEU A 21 13.95 32.09 -1.73
CA LEU A 21 13.84 30.72 -2.26
C LEU A 21 13.84 30.69 -3.80
N LEU A 22 13.27 31.70 -4.47
CA LEU A 22 13.36 31.88 -5.93
C LEU A 22 14.73 32.37 -6.41
N LEU A 23 15.50 33.06 -5.58
CA LEU A 23 16.89 33.43 -5.86
C LEU A 23 17.85 32.25 -5.62
N PHE A 24 17.53 31.34 -4.68
CA PHE A 24 18.13 30.01 -4.60
C PHE A 24 17.71 29.04 -5.74
N LEU A 25 16.79 29.46 -6.61
CA LEU A 25 16.41 28.75 -7.85
C LEU A 25 17.11 29.32 -9.10
N GLN A 26 18.07 30.22 -8.95
CA GLN A 26 19.06 30.48 -10.01
C GLN A 26 20.08 29.32 -10.03
N PRO A 27 20.43 28.75 -11.19
CA PRO A 27 21.51 27.80 -11.27
C PRO A 27 22.82 28.49 -10.88
N PHE A 28 23.58 27.88 -9.96
CA PHE A 28 24.93 28.30 -9.62
C PHE A 28 25.93 27.92 -10.74
N SER A 29 25.74 28.50 -11.92
CA SER A 29 26.69 28.43 -13.04
C SER A 29 27.69 29.59 -12.94
N ALA A 30 28.34 29.72 -11.78
CA ALA A 30 29.40 30.69 -11.55
C ALA A 30 30.42 30.16 -10.53
N VAL A 31 31.70 30.18 -10.94
CA VAL A 31 32.90 29.84 -10.14
C VAL A 31 33.11 28.35 -9.83
N ALA A 32 33.66 27.64 -10.81
CA ALA A 32 34.78 26.71 -10.59
C ALA A 32 35.60 26.57 -11.88
N GLN A 33 36.18 27.69 -12.35
CA GLN A 33 37.25 27.62 -13.34
C GLN A 33 38.54 27.33 -12.58
N ASN A 34 38.86 26.05 -12.41
CA ASN A 34 40.16 25.54 -12.00
C ASN A 34 40.44 24.31 -12.85
N ASP A 35 41.57 24.32 -13.56
CA ASP A 35 41.96 23.23 -14.46
C ASP A 35 42.37 21.99 -13.66
N THR A 36 41.40 21.12 -13.39
CA THR A 36 41.64 19.71 -13.05
C THR A 36 40.69 18.85 -13.87
N ASP A 37 41.24 18.10 -14.83
CA ASP A 37 40.53 17.22 -15.78
C ASP A 37 39.80 16.05 -15.10
N ILE A 38 38.65 16.32 -14.45
CA ILE A 38 37.72 15.29 -13.97
C ILE A 38 36.26 15.75 -14.16
N SER A 39 35.82 15.89 -15.42
CA SER A 39 34.39 16.06 -15.74
C SER A 39 33.71 14.69 -15.90
N PHE A 40 33.15 14.18 -14.80
CA PHE A 40 32.52 12.84 -14.73
C PHE A 40 31.22 12.67 -15.55
N PHE A 41 30.70 13.71 -16.21
CA PHE A 41 29.37 13.70 -16.82
C PHE A 41 29.31 14.44 -18.17
N PRO A 42 28.76 13.83 -19.24
CA PRO A 42 28.43 14.53 -20.48
C PRO A 42 27.21 15.45 -20.33
N ASN A 43 27.25 16.64 -20.95
CA ASN A 43 26.19 17.65 -20.84
C ASN A 43 24.76 17.17 -21.20
N LYS A 44 24.59 16.13 -22.04
CA LYS A 44 23.27 15.66 -22.48
C LYS A 44 22.56 14.73 -21.48
N SER A 45 23.29 13.96 -20.69
CA SER A 45 22.70 13.10 -19.65
C SER A 45 22.34 13.90 -18.40
N ILE A 46 23.07 15.00 -18.14
CA ILE A 46 22.73 16.01 -17.13
C ILE A 46 21.34 16.60 -17.40
N GLU A 47 21.02 17.01 -18.64
CA GLU A 47 19.71 17.61 -18.98
C GLU A 47 18.50 16.74 -18.61
N PHE A 48 18.58 15.41 -18.75
CA PHE A 48 17.48 14.51 -18.37
C PHE A 48 17.34 14.36 -16.85
N ILE A 49 18.47 14.25 -16.13
CA ILE A 49 18.48 14.18 -14.66
C ILE A 49 18.00 15.51 -14.07
N ASP A 50 18.45 16.65 -14.61
CA ASP A 50 18.04 18.00 -14.20
C ASP A 50 16.57 18.27 -14.49
N LEU A 51 16.05 17.89 -15.66
CA LEU A 51 14.61 17.96 -15.96
C LEU A 51 13.81 17.21 -14.90
N LEU A 52 14.31 16.06 -14.46
CA LEU A 52 13.59 15.14 -13.60
C LEU A 52 13.68 15.57 -12.12
N VAL A 53 14.86 15.99 -11.66
CA VAL A 53 15.04 16.67 -10.37
C VAL A 53 14.19 17.94 -10.32
N THR A 54 14.12 18.70 -11.42
CA THR A 54 13.23 19.87 -11.54
C THR A 54 11.77 19.50 -11.41
N VAL A 55 11.30 18.40 -12.01
CA VAL A 55 9.92 17.89 -11.82
C VAL A 55 9.65 17.53 -10.36
N VAL A 56 10.59 16.88 -9.68
CA VAL A 56 10.47 16.56 -8.24
C VAL A 56 10.41 17.85 -7.41
N LEU A 57 11.31 18.81 -7.65
CA LEU A 57 11.35 20.10 -6.95
C LEU A 57 10.11 20.95 -7.19
N ILE A 58 9.62 21.05 -8.43
CA ILE A 58 8.37 21.73 -8.79
C ILE A 58 7.19 21.09 -8.05
N THR A 59 7.16 19.76 -7.93
CA THR A 59 6.03 19.09 -7.27
C THR A 59 6.11 19.18 -5.74
N VAL A 60 7.31 19.14 -5.15
CA VAL A 60 7.53 19.47 -3.72
C VAL A 60 7.15 20.93 -3.44
N ALA A 61 7.57 21.87 -4.28
CA ALA A 61 7.15 23.27 -4.17
C ALA A 61 5.63 23.42 -4.30
N SER A 62 4.98 22.66 -5.19
CA SER A 62 3.53 22.63 -5.33
C SER A 62 2.82 22.08 -4.08
N ILE A 63 3.37 21.03 -3.43
CA ILE A 63 2.90 20.55 -2.12
C ILE A 63 3.07 21.64 -1.05
N VAL A 64 4.24 22.29 -0.98
CA VAL A 64 4.51 23.36 -0.01
C VAL A 64 3.55 24.53 -0.21
N VAL A 65 3.29 24.95 -1.45
CA VAL A 65 2.29 25.97 -1.79
C VAL A 65 0.88 25.53 -1.38
N LEU A 66 0.49 24.27 -1.61
CA LEU A 66 -0.80 23.73 -1.17
C LEU A 66 -0.91 23.73 0.37
N LEU A 67 0.13 23.32 1.10
CA LEU A 67 0.18 23.32 2.56
C LEU A 67 0.16 24.75 3.13
N LEU A 68 0.91 25.69 2.55
CA LEU A 68 0.89 27.10 2.92
C LEU A 68 -0.47 27.74 2.64
N LYS A 69 -1.15 27.36 1.55
CA LYS A 69 -2.53 27.77 1.25
C LYS A 69 -3.53 27.17 2.25
N LEU A 70 -3.26 25.96 2.74
CA LEU A 70 -4.00 25.31 3.82
C LEU A 70 -3.88 26.09 5.14
N ILE A 71 -2.65 26.43 5.55
CA ILE A 71 -2.34 27.23 6.76
C ILE A 71 -2.91 28.66 6.64
N SER A 72 -2.77 29.29 5.47
CA SER A 72 -3.30 30.63 5.20
C SER A 72 -4.82 30.67 5.27
N ASN A 73 -5.51 29.67 4.72
CA ASN A 73 -6.97 29.56 4.80
C ASN A 73 -7.45 29.28 6.23
N THR A 74 -6.80 28.38 6.98
CA THR A 74 -7.17 28.14 8.39
C THR A 74 -6.97 29.40 9.25
N ASN A 75 -5.89 30.15 9.02
CA ASN A 75 -5.64 31.40 9.74
C ASN A 75 -6.59 32.54 9.35
N LYS A 76 -7.04 32.60 8.08
CA LYS A 76 -8.11 33.52 7.67
C LYS A 76 -9.40 33.28 8.44
N THR A 77 -9.86 32.02 8.54
CA THR A 77 -11.14 31.71 9.23
C THR A 77 -11.07 31.95 10.75
N ALA A 78 -9.88 31.88 11.35
CA ALA A 78 -9.67 32.17 12.77
C ALA A 78 -9.74 33.69 13.10
N ASN A 79 -9.50 34.56 12.12
CA ASN A 79 -9.45 36.02 12.30
C ASN A 79 -10.71 36.76 11.82
N ASP A 80 -11.72 36.08 11.27
CA ASP A 80 -13.00 36.72 10.91
C ASP A 80 -13.80 37.06 12.17
N GLN A 81 -13.66 38.33 12.58
CA GLN A 81 -14.31 38.96 13.73
C GLN A 81 -15.84 38.89 13.65
N THR A 82 -16.47 38.94 14.83
CA THR A 82 -17.90 38.67 15.06
C THR A 82 -18.84 39.59 14.27
N GLU A 83 -18.45 40.86 14.04
CA GLU A 83 -19.24 41.81 13.26
C GLU A 83 -19.32 41.47 11.77
N HIS A 84 -18.20 41.03 11.17
CA HIS A 84 -18.16 40.72 9.74
C HIS A 84 -19.08 39.53 9.40
N LYS A 85 -19.23 38.59 10.35
CA LYS A 85 -20.20 37.49 10.29
C LYS A 85 -21.65 37.97 10.39
N LYS A 86 -21.98 38.91 11.29
CA LYS A 86 -23.34 39.49 11.38
C LYS A 86 -23.76 40.19 10.07
N SER A 87 -22.87 40.97 9.46
CA SER A 87 -23.14 41.63 8.16
C SER A 87 -23.40 40.59 7.06
N LYS A 88 -22.54 39.56 6.95
CA LYS A 88 -22.67 38.46 5.99
C LYS A 88 -23.95 37.62 6.20
N PHE A 89 -24.40 37.46 7.45
CA PHE A 89 -25.66 36.78 7.75
C PHE A 89 -26.89 37.62 7.37
N LYS A 90 -26.83 38.95 7.48
CA LYS A 90 -27.89 39.84 6.94
C LYS A 90 -27.93 39.80 5.41
N GLU A 91 -26.78 39.73 4.74
CA GLU A 91 -26.69 39.53 3.29
C GLU A 91 -27.26 38.16 2.83
N TYR A 92 -27.15 37.12 3.66
CA TYR A 92 -27.82 35.84 3.43
C TYR A 92 -29.34 35.91 3.61
N ILE A 93 -29.85 36.83 4.43
CA ILE A 93 -31.30 37.06 4.60
C ILE A 93 -31.87 37.89 3.42
N SER A 94 -31.14 38.91 2.93
CA SER A 94 -31.61 39.74 1.82
C SER A 94 -31.65 39.01 0.46
N ASN A 95 -30.96 37.88 0.34
CA ASN A 95 -30.87 37.06 -0.87
C ASN A 95 -31.67 35.75 -0.78
N LEU A 96 -32.63 35.64 0.16
CA LEU A 96 -33.46 34.44 0.30
C LEU A 96 -34.41 34.25 -0.88
N ASN A 97 -34.38 33.07 -1.48
CA ASN A 97 -35.30 32.68 -2.56
C ASN A 97 -36.73 32.42 -2.03
N ALA A 98 -37.78 32.48 -2.87
CA ALA A 98 -39.14 32.13 -2.43
C ALA A 98 -39.24 30.74 -1.78
N SER A 99 -38.46 29.77 -2.27
CA SER A 99 -38.34 28.42 -1.69
C SER A 99 -37.57 28.37 -0.36
N GLU A 100 -36.75 29.38 -0.06
CA GLU A 100 -35.94 29.49 1.17
C GLU A 100 -36.61 30.35 2.23
N ILE A 101 -37.32 31.40 1.82
CA ILE A 101 -38.38 32.05 2.61
C ILE A 101 -39.44 31.01 2.95
N GLU A 102 -39.84 30.19 1.96
CA GLU A 102 -40.62 29.00 2.26
C GLU A 102 -39.87 28.10 3.22
N VAL A 103 -38.56 27.79 3.13
CA VAL A 103 -37.85 26.90 4.08
C VAL A 103 -37.57 27.48 5.49
N ILE A 104 -37.62 28.80 5.66
CA ILE A 104 -37.72 29.44 6.98
C ILE A 104 -39.16 29.30 7.50
N LYS A 105 -40.16 29.52 6.64
CA LYS A 105 -41.54 29.05 6.86
C LYS A 105 -41.64 27.51 6.81
N ARG A 106 -40.56 26.75 6.54
CA ARG A 106 -40.58 25.34 6.15
C ARG A 106 -39.26 24.54 6.42
N LYS A 107 -38.79 24.11 7.60
CA LYS A 107 -39.06 24.32 9.04
C LYS A 107 -40.47 24.79 9.44
N ARG A 108 -41.64 24.38 8.95
CA ARG A 108 -42.39 23.34 8.15
C ARG A 108 -41.93 22.65 6.78
N ILE A 109 -40.74 22.05 6.56
CA ILE A 109 -40.32 21.17 5.38
C ILE A 109 -39.50 21.71 4.13
N LYS A 110 -38.28 21.15 3.94
CA LYS A 110 -37.24 21.30 2.88
C LYS A 110 -37.63 21.08 1.39
N SER A 111 -36.77 21.53 0.46
CA SER A 111 -36.36 20.76 -0.74
C SER A 111 -34.93 21.11 -1.25
N ASN A 112 -34.48 20.54 -2.39
CA ASN A 112 -33.08 20.33 -2.79
C ASN A 112 -32.84 20.34 -4.33
N ASN A 113 -31.61 20.69 -4.76
CA ASN A 113 -30.96 20.44 -6.09
C ASN A 113 -31.41 21.18 -7.38
N GLY A 114 -30.40 21.58 -8.18
CA GLY A 114 -30.45 21.79 -9.64
C GLY A 114 -29.76 23.09 -10.12
N LEU A 115 -29.01 23.23 -11.21
CA LEU A 115 -28.06 22.46 -12.04
C LEU A 115 -27.91 23.26 -13.36
N SER A 116 -26.70 23.69 -13.73
CA SER A 116 -26.34 24.30 -15.05
C SER A 116 -24.83 24.63 -15.05
N LEU A 117 -24.09 24.76 -16.16
CA LEU A 117 -24.25 24.27 -17.55
C LEU A 117 -22.82 24.07 -18.13
N ALA A 118 -22.65 23.29 -19.21
CA ALA A 118 -21.40 23.25 -19.98
C ALA A 118 -21.33 24.44 -20.98
N ILE A 119 -20.17 24.85 -21.49
CA ILE A 119 -19.55 24.30 -22.72
C ILE A 119 -18.06 24.70 -22.82
N LEU A 120 -17.32 23.98 -23.66
CA LEU A 120 -15.87 24.03 -23.88
C LEU A 120 -15.31 25.39 -24.32
N GLY A 121 -14.06 25.64 -23.91
CA GLY A 121 -13.03 26.27 -24.74
C GLY A 121 -11.79 25.38 -24.77
N LEU A 122 -11.27 25.04 -25.96
CA LEU A 122 -9.95 24.40 -26.10
C LEU A 122 -8.84 25.35 -25.64
N LEU A 123 -7.64 24.81 -25.36
CA LEU A 123 -6.36 25.21 -25.99
C LEU A 123 -5.20 24.32 -25.46
N TYR A 124 -4.47 23.70 -26.41
CA TYR A 124 -3.07 23.24 -26.36
C TYR A 124 -2.55 22.30 -25.25
N LEU A 125 -2.45 21.01 -25.63
CA LEU A 125 -1.28 20.19 -25.33
C LEU A 125 -0.25 20.38 -26.43
N VAL A 126 1.02 20.62 -26.09
CA VAL A 126 2.15 20.56 -27.03
C VAL A 126 2.78 19.18 -26.96
N PRO A 127 2.83 18.40 -28.05
CA PRO A 127 3.78 17.31 -28.17
C PRO A 127 5.15 17.88 -28.55
N GLN A 128 6.23 17.47 -27.87
CA GLN A 128 7.57 17.64 -28.43
C GLN A 128 8.04 16.32 -29.03
N ILE A 129 8.58 16.43 -30.24
CA ILE A 129 8.90 15.33 -31.14
C ILE A 129 10.32 14.85 -30.86
N ILE A 130 10.51 13.54 -30.86
CA ILE A 130 11.83 12.92 -30.82
C ILE A 130 12.53 13.17 -32.17
N PHE A 131 13.68 13.85 -32.14
CA PHE A 131 14.62 13.83 -33.25
C PHE A 131 15.81 12.94 -32.91
N ALA A 132 15.95 11.85 -33.65
CA ALA A 132 17.19 11.08 -33.68
C ALA A 132 18.17 11.74 -34.66
N GLN A 133 19.45 11.80 -34.27
CA GLN A 133 20.55 12.04 -35.19
C GLN A 133 21.61 10.96 -34.97
N THR A 134 21.99 10.28 -36.04
CA THR A 134 23.07 9.29 -36.07
C THR A 134 24.41 10.00 -36.31
N GLY A 135 25.39 9.76 -35.44
CA GLY A 135 26.79 10.17 -35.57
C GLY A 135 27.70 9.06 -35.02
N PRO A 136 28.95 8.93 -35.51
CA PRO A 136 29.72 7.69 -35.35
C PRO A 136 30.24 7.45 -33.93
N ALA A 137 30.41 6.18 -33.59
CA ALA A 137 30.68 5.69 -32.24
C ALA A 137 31.98 6.23 -31.62
N LYS A 138 31.88 6.75 -30.39
CA LYS A 138 32.95 6.87 -29.38
C LYS A 138 32.32 6.72 -28.00
N ARG A 139 32.85 5.76 -27.21
CA ARG A 139 32.45 5.34 -25.84
C ARG A 139 30.97 5.58 -25.49
N GLU A 140 30.20 4.51 -25.48
CA GLU A 140 28.80 4.51 -25.04
C GLU A 140 28.69 5.10 -23.62
N ASP A 141 27.94 6.20 -23.49
CA ASP A 141 27.58 6.78 -22.20
C ASP A 141 26.72 5.75 -21.46
N ILE A 142 27.08 5.40 -20.22
CA ILE A 142 26.36 4.40 -19.43
C ILE A 142 24.89 4.83 -19.18
N PHE A 143 24.59 6.13 -19.22
CA PHE A 143 23.21 6.62 -19.14
C PHE A 143 22.38 6.36 -20.41
N SER A 144 22.99 5.88 -21.50
CA SER A 144 22.28 5.45 -22.72
C SER A 144 21.91 3.96 -22.72
N GLU A 145 22.41 3.17 -21.76
CA GLU A 145 22.11 1.74 -21.63
C GLU A 145 20.61 1.50 -21.37
N PRO A 146 19.91 0.69 -22.18
CA PRO A 146 18.47 0.49 -22.08
C PRO A 146 17.99 0.10 -20.68
N GLY A 147 18.74 -0.76 -19.99
CA GLY A 147 18.39 -1.19 -18.63
C GLY A 147 18.52 -0.07 -17.58
N ILE A 148 19.49 0.84 -17.73
CA ILE A 148 19.65 2.01 -16.85
C ILE A 148 18.55 3.04 -17.11
N VAL A 149 18.25 3.33 -18.37
CA VAL A 149 17.12 4.20 -18.76
C VAL A 149 15.80 3.64 -18.23
N ILE A 150 15.56 2.34 -18.38
CA ILE A 150 14.40 1.65 -17.81
C ILE A 150 14.37 1.86 -16.29
N THR A 151 15.43 1.49 -15.57
CA THR A 151 15.49 1.63 -14.10
C THR A 151 15.20 3.05 -13.63
N LEU A 152 15.79 4.07 -14.25
CA LEU A 152 15.54 5.47 -13.90
C LEU A 152 14.04 5.78 -14.01
N VAL A 153 13.39 5.44 -15.14
CA VAL A 153 11.93 5.63 -15.30
C VAL A 153 11.13 4.86 -14.23
N LEU A 154 11.53 3.63 -13.91
CA LEU A 154 10.85 2.78 -12.92
C LEU A 154 10.94 3.32 -11.48
N ILE A 155 12.03 4.02 -11.12
CA ILE A 155 12.17 4.66 -9.79
C ILE A 155 11.12 5.77 -9.60
N PHE A 156 10.76 6.50 -10.67
CA PHE A 156 9.82 7.61 -10.56
C PHE A 156 8.35 7.21 -10.58
N ILE A 157 8.00 6.05 -11.13
CA ILE A 157 6.61 5.59 -11.17
C ILE A 157 5.99 5.45 -9.75
N PRO A 158 6.61 4.77 -8.76
CA PRO A 158 6.07 4.66 -7.41
C PRO A 158 6.07 6.01 -6.68
N LEU A 159 7.09 6.85 -6.89
CA LEU A 159 7.15 8.20 -6.31
C LEU A 159 6.00 9.07 -6.83
N PHE A 160 5.77 9.09 -8.15
CA PHE A 160 4.69 9.82 -8.81
C PHE A 160 3.31 9.34 -8.35
N PHE A 161 3.08 8.04 -8.23
CA PHE A 161 1.81 7.52 -7.73
C PHE A 161 1.61 7.74 -6.23
N ALA A 162 2.66 7.64 -5.41
CA ALA A 162 2.61 8.01 -3.99
C ALA A 162 2.25 9.49 -3.81
N LEU A 163 2.79 10.34 -4.67
CA LEU A 163 2.57 11.78 -4.72
C LEU A 163 1.16 12.15 -5.16
N ILE A 164 0.63 11.52 -6.23
CA ILE A 164 -0.79 11.64 -6.61
C ILE A 164 -1.70 11.19 -5.47
N TYR A 165 -1.38 10.08 -4.81
CA TYR A 165 -2.15 9.58 -3.67
C TYR A 165 -2.10 10.57 -2.49
N LEU A 166 -0.94 11.16 -2.19
CA LEU A 166 -0.78 12.21 -1.17
C LEU A 166 -1.66 13.43 -1.49
N VAL A 167 -1.57 13.97 -2.71
CA VAL A 167 -2.37 15.12 -3.17
C VAL A 167 -3.86 14.81 -3.12
N SER A 168 -4.28 13.61 -3.54
CA SER A 168 -5.67 13.15 -3.46
C SER A 168 -6.18 13.09 -2.01
N LYS A 169 -5.33 12.59 -1.09
CA LYS A 169 -5.64 12.48 0.34
C LYS A 169 -5.70 13.86 1.01
N VAL A 170 -4.75 14.75 0.73
CA VAL A 170 -4.75 16.15 1.20
C VAL A 170 -5.99 16.89 0.68
N THR A 171 -6.31 16.76 -0.61
CA THR A 171 -7.49 17.40 -1.22
C THR A 171 -8.80 16.86 -0.61
N THR A 172 -8.88 15.55 -0.35
CA THR A 172 -10.03 14.95 0.33
C THR A 172 -10.16 15.46 1.77
N SER A 173 -9.06 15.52 2.53
CA SER A 173 -9.04 16.09 3.89
C SER A 173 -9.42 17.57 3.90
N PHE A 174 -8.93 18.38 2.95
CA PHE A 174 -9.29 19.79 2.82
C PHE A 174 -10.77 19.98 2.49
N ARG A 175 -11.34 19.16 1.58
CA ARG A 175 -12.77 19.17 1.30
C ARG A 175 -13.59 18.84 2.55
N ASN A 176 -13.15 17.86 3.34
CA ASN A 176 -13.82 17.50 4.59
C ASN A 176 -13.71 18.62 5.64
N TYR A 177 -12.56 19.30 5.75
CA TYR A 177 -12.37 20.46 6.63
C TYR A 177 -13.22 21.66 6.21
N ASN A 178 -13.30 21.99 4.92
CA ASN A 178 -14.17 23.05 4.43
C ASN A 178 -15.65 22.72 4.66
N ASN A 179 -16.05 21.46 4.49
CA ASN A 179 -17.40 21.02 4.80
C ASN A 179 -17.69 21.11 6.32
N PHE A 180 -16.71 20.80 7.17
CA PHE A 180 -16.80 20.99 8.63
C PHE A 180 -16.99 22.48 8.99
N GLN A 181 -16.23 23.39 8.37
CA GLN A 181 -16.39 24.82 8.64
C GLN A 181 -17.72 25.37 8.09
N LYS A 182 -18.16 24.93 6.90
CA LYS A 182 -19.49 25.26 6.36
C LYS A 182 -20.64 24.74 7.25
N LEU A 183 -20.47 23.57 7.86
CA LEU A 183 -21.42 23.04 8.85
C LEU A 183 -21.46 23.90 10.11
N LYS A 184 -20.30 24.31 10.65
CA LYS A 184 -20.26 25.27 11.79
C LYS A 184 -20.82 26.65 11.44
N GLU A 185 -20.58 27.14 10.24
CA GLU A 185 -21.15 28.40 9.75
C GLU A 185 -22.68 28.28 9.60
N ALA A 186 -23.18 27.14 9.12
CA ALA A 186 -24.61 26.83 9.08
C ALA A 186 -25.24 26.63 10.47
N GLU A 187 -24.53 26.02 11.43
CA GLU A 187 -24.96 25.92 12.83
C GLU A 187 -25.05 27.30 13.50
N ALA A 188 -24.04 28.15 13.29
CA ALA A 188 -24.03 29.54 13.79
C ALA A 188 -25.12 30.41 13.14
N PHE A 189 -25.36 30.25 11.84
CA PHE A 189 -26.44 30.94 11.12
C PHE A 189 -27.83 30.44 11.55
N ALA A 190 -27.99 29.13 11.79
CA ALA A 190 -29.23 28.56 12.32
C ALA A 190 -29.52 29.04 13.75
N ALA A 191 -28.48 29.22 14.59
CA ALA A 191 -28.61 29.83 15.90
C ALA A 191 -28.98 31.32 15.80
N PHE A 192 -28.33 32.08 14.91
CA PHE A 192 -28.61 33.50 14.67
C PHE A 192 -30.03 33.79 14.16
N ILE A 193 -30.62 32.90 13.35
CA ILE A 193 -32.02 32.99 12.90
C ILE A 193 -33.02 32.52 13.97
N SER A 194 -32.57 31.80 15.00
CA SER A 194 -33.44 31.30 16.08
C SER A 194 -33.48 32.23 17.30
N ASP A 195 -33.02 33.47 17.14
CA ASP A 195 -32.90 34.50 18.18
C ASP A 195 -33.83 35.68 17.81
N ASP A 196 -34.87 35.92 18.62
CA ASP A 196 -36.02 36.76 18.26
C ASP A 196 -35.63 38.22 17.92
N GLU A 197 -34.53 38.74 18.49
CA GLU A 197 -34.04 40.10 18.19
C GLU A 197 -33.48 40.27 16.76
N ASN A 198 -33.18 39.17 16.06
CA ASN A 198 -32.54 39.17 14.74
C ASN A 198 -33.48 38.72 13.60
N MET A 199 -34.77 38.48 13.90
CA MET A 199 -35.75 37.95 12.95
C MET A 199 -36.41 39.07 12.10
N PRO A 200 -36.47 38.96 10.75
CA PRO A 200 -37.15 39.94 9.91
C PRO A 200 -38.67 39.96 10.12
N SER A 201 -39.30 41.12 9.91
CA SER A 201 -40.75 41.28 10.04
C SER A 201 -41.53 40.61 8.89
N ASP A 202 -42.79 40.23 9.15
CA ASP A 202 -43.67 39.60 8.15
C ASP A 202 -43.87 40.48 6.90
N SER A 203 -43.81 41.81 7.04
CA SER A 203 -43.87 42.75 5.92
C SER A 203 -42.63 42.70 5.02
N GLU A 204 -41.43 42.60 5.59
CA GLU A 204 -40.17 42.52 4.82
C GLU A 204 -40.09 41.19 4.06
N LEU A 205 -40.57 40.10 4.65
CA LEU A 205 -40.59 38.77 4.03
C LEU A 205 -41.54 38.68 2.82
N GLU A 206 -42.63 39.43 2.80
CA GLU A 206 -43.56 39.45 1.66
C GLU A 206 -43.07 40.36 0.52
N GLU A 207 -42.33 41.45 0.80
CA GLU A 207 -41.74 42.30 -0.25
C GLU A 207 -40.65 41.55 -1.05
N ILE A 208 -39.79 40.78 -0.37
CA ILE A 208 -38.78 39.94 -1.04
C ILE A 208 -39.45 38.85 -1.89
N LYS A 209 -40.53 38.24 -1.36
CA LYS A 209 -41.30 37.19 -2.03
C LYS A 209 -41.99 37.65 -3.32
N GLN A 210 -42.49 38.89 -3.39
CA GLN A 210 -43.08 39.45 -4.62
C GLN A 210 -42.07 39.60 -5.77
N LYS A 211 -40.78 39.84 -5.48
CA LYS A 211 -39.73 40.04 -6.52
C LYS A 211 -39.31 38.76 -7.25
N SER A 212 -39.64 37.58 -6.71
CA SER A 212 -39.21 36.27 -7.22
C SER A 212 -40.31 35.43 -7.89
N ALA A 213 -41.47 36.03 -8.19
CA ALA A 213 -42.71 35.30 -8.44
C ALA A 213 -42.96 34.91 -9.91
N TYR A 214 -42.30 33.85 -10.40
CA TYR A 214 -42.84 33.01 -11.49
C TYR A 214 -42.26 31.59 -11.49
N GLU A 215 -43.06 30.56 -11.15
CA GLU A 215 -43.24 29.35 -12.00
C GLU A 215 -44.31 28.36 -11.48
N VAL A 216 -44.48 27.26 -12.23
CA VAL A 216 -45.61 26.31 -12.30
C VAL A 216 -45.83 25.46 -11.03
N VAL A 217 -47.10 25.10 -10.79
CA VAL A 217 -47.62 24.37 -9.62
C VAL A 217 -47.31 22.86 -9.67
N PRO A 218 -46.67 22.27 -8.64
CA PRO A 218 -46.50 20.81 -8.53
C PRO A 218 -47.20 20.23 -7.28
N ASN A 219 -48.31 19.50 -7.48
CA ASN A 219 -48.84 18.34 -6.71
C ASN A 219 -50.39 18.32 -6.58
N GLU A 220 -51.11 17.78 -7.57
CA GLU A 220 -52.57 17.57 -7.46
C GLU A 220 -53.01 16.31 -6.69
N ILE A 221 -52.10 15.39 -6.33
CA ILE A 221 -52.49 14.00 -5.95
C ILE A 221 -51.90 13.49 -4.62
N SER A 222 -51.77 14.34 -3.58
CA SER A 222 -51.57 13.81 -2.21
C SER A 222 -52.30 14.60 -1.11
N ALA A 223 -53.49 14.10 -0.75
CA ALA A 223 -54.35 14.68 0.29
C ALA A 223 -53.84 14.42 1.72
N GLY A 224 -52.80 15.15 2.14
CA GLY A 224 -52.59 15.58 3.53
C GLY A 224 -52.37 14.53 4.63
N LYS A 225 -52.25 13.23 4.32
CA LYS A 225 -52.00 12.19 5.34
C LYS A 225 -50.50 11.92 5.51
N ALA A 226 -50.00 12.06 6.73
CA ALA A 226 -48.68 11.56 7.11
C ALA A 226 -48.62 10.04 6.91
N SER A 227 -47.57 9.54 6.26
CA SER A 227 -47.42 8.10 6.02
C SER A 227 -47.06 7.38 7.33
N HIS A 228 -47.95 6.52 7.80
CA HIS A 228 -47.74 5.69 8.97
C HIS A 228 -47.62 4.23 8.54
N ASP A 229 -46.49 3.58 8.84
CA ASP A 229 -46.32 2.15 8.57
C ASP A 229 -47.01 1.32 9.65
N SER A 230 -48.26 0.95 9.39
CA SER A 230 -49.07 0.07 10.25
C SER A 230 -48.69 -1.42 10.15
N LYS A 231 -47.78 -1.80 9.24
CA LYS A 231 -47.37 -3.20 9.01
C LYS A 231 -45.97 -3.52 9.55
N GLY A 232 -45.21 -2.53 10.03
CA GLY A 232 -43.87 -2.72 10.59
C GLY A 232 -42.85 -3.24 9.58
N LEU A 233 -43.01 -2.88 8.31
CA LEU A 233 -42.08 -3.16 7.21
C LEU A 233 -40.82 -2.29 7.32
N LEU A 234 -40.96 -1.06 7.83
CA LEU A 234 -39.90 -0.10 8.10
C LEU A 234 -39.25 -0.37 9.47
N LYS A 235 -38.33 -1.33 9.51
CA LYS A 235 -37.51 -1.58 10.71
C LYS A 235 -36.22 -0.75 10.67
N ASN A 236 -35.84 -0.17 11.81
CA ASN A 236 -34.65 0.68 12.00
C ASN A 236 -34.64 1.98 11.16
N ILE A 237 -35.69 2.80 11.28
CA ILE A 237 -35.60 4.22 10.91
C ILE A 237 -34.72 4.92 11.96
N THR A 238 -33.42 5.05 11.70
CA THR A 238 -32.51 5.84 12.56
C THR A 238 -32.88 7.33 12.48
N SER A 239 -33.49 7.84 13.54
CA SER A 239 -33.78 9.26 13.75
C SER A 239 -32.57 10.07 14.21
N GLU A 240 -31.43 9.42 14.50
CA GLU A 240 -30.19 10.09 14.86
C GLU A 240 -29.70 11.03 13.75
N THR A 241 -29.74 12.33 14.03
CA THR A 241 -28.91 13.35 13.39
C THR A 241 -27.44 13.15 13.77
N ASN A 242 -26.86 12.05 13.31
CA ASN A 242 -25.44 11.76 13.48
C ASN A 242 -24.60 12.91 12.91
N TYR A 243 -23.71 13.46 13.74
CA TYR A 243 -22.83 14.57 13.39
C TYR A 243 -22.01 14.25 12.14
N ARG A 244 -22.32 14.92 11.03
CA ARG A 244 -21.81 14.63 9.67
C ARG A 244 -20.33 15.00 9.44
N PHE A 245 -19.59 15.26 10.50
CA PHE A 245 -18.18 15.63 10.47
C PHE A 245 -17.26 14.45 10.17
N PHE A 246 -17.67 13.24 10.54
CA PHE A 246 -17.08 12.00 10.07
C PHE A 246 -18.01 11.34 9.05
N ALA A 247 -17.43 10.74 8.01
CA ALA A 247 -18.19 9.81 7.19
C ALA A 247 -18.53 8.61 8.06
N THR A 248 -19.74 8.56 8.61
CA THR A 248 -20.26 7.40 9.33
C THR A 248 -20.33 6.24 8.34
N LYS A 249 -19.26 5.43 8.36
CA LYS A 249 -19.16 4.18 7.62
C LYS A 249 -20.39 3.36 8.00
N ARG A 250 -21.27 3.09 7.03
CA ARG A 250 -22.49 2.30 7.29
C ARG A 250 -22.08 1.06 8.09
N PRO A 251 -22.78 0.73 9.19
CA PRO A 251 -22.47 -0.47 9.95
C PRO A 251 -22.42 -1.66 8.97
N PRO A 252 -21.43 -2.56 9.08
CA PRO A 252 -21.24 -3.60 8.10
C PRO A 252 -22.53 -4.41 7.98
N ILE A 253 -23.04 -4.54 6.76
CA ILE A 253 -24.16 -5.45 6.43
C ILE A 253 -23.86 -6.79 7.13
N LYS A 254 -24.78 -7.30 7.96
CA LYS A 254 -24.58 -8.58 8.68
C LYS A 254 -24.25 -9.66 7.64
N ARG A 255 -22.97 -10.07 7.63
CA ARG A 255 -22.42 -10.97 6.62
C ARG A 255 -22.80 -12.42 6.96
N PRO A 256 -22.83 -13.34 5.97
CA PRO A 256 -22.99 -14.76 6.28
C PRO A 256 -21.96 -15.18 7.33
N LYS A 257 -22.41 -15.97 8.32
CA LYS A 257 -21.55 -16.45 9.40
C LYS A 257 -20.49 -17.38 8.80
N ILE A 258 -19.25 -16.90 8.73
CA ILE A 258 -18.09 -17.75 8.47
C ILE A 258 -17.94 -18.70 9.66
N ASP A 259 -17.59 -19.96 9.39
CA ASP A 259 -17.32 -20.95 10.44
C ASP A 259 -16.35 -20.36 11.51
N PRO A 260 -16.74 -20.34 12.80
CA PRO A 260 -15.87 -19.88 13.88
C PRO A 260 -14.54 -20.64 13.97
N ALA A 261 -14.51 -21.93 13.61
CA ALA A 261 -13.29 -22.74 13.63
C ALA A 261 -12.31 -22.31 12.53
N LEU A 262 -12.80 -22.10 11.30
CA LEU A 262 -12.03 -21.50 10.20
C LEU A 262 -11.57 -20.08 10.53
N THR A 263 -12.46 -19.27 11.11
CA THR A 263 -12.18 -17.88 11.54
C THR A 263 -11.02 -17.84 12.53
N LYS A 264 -11.05 -18.69 13.57
CA LYS A 264 -9.95 -18.82 14.54
C LYS A 264 -8.66 -19.24 13.85
N LEU A 265 -8.69 -20.25 12.98
CA LEU A 265 -7.52 -20.73 12.26
C LEU A 265 -6.83 -19.62 11.43
N VAL A 266 -7.60 -18.89 10.61
CA VAL A 266 -7.06 -17.80 9.78
C VAL A 266 -6.47 -16.67 10.63
N LEU A 267 -7.12 -16.29 11.72
CA LEU A 267 -6.59 -15.27 12.63
C LEU A 267 -5.27 -15.70 13.29
N TRP A 268 -5.10 -16.99 13.59
CA TRP A 268 -3.83 -17.53 14.12
C TRP A 268 -2.71 -17.57 13.08
N PHE A 269 -3.00 -17.91 11.82
CA PHE A 269 -2.03 -17.72 10.72
C PHE A 269 -1.61 -16.25 10.61
N LEU A 270 -2.55 -15.32 10.45
CA LEU A 270 -2.22 -13.91 10.25
C LEU A 270 -1.53 -13.28 11.48
N GLY A 271 -1.92 -13.68 12.70
CA GLY A 271 -1.29 -13.22 13.94
C GLY A 271 0.15 -13.71 14.10
N THR A 272 0.40 -15.01 13.86
CA THR A 272 1.78 -15.55 13.90
C THR A 272 2.64 -15.02 12.76
N ALA A 273 2.09 -14.78 11.58
CA ALA A 273 2.79 -14.08 10.50
C ALA A 273 3.25 -12.68 10.96
N VAL A 274 2.35 -11.85 11.49
CA VAL A 274 2.70 -10.49 11.96
C VAL A 274 3.76 -10.52 13.08
N PHE A 275 3.73 -11.52 13.96
CA PHE A 275 4.82 -11.75 14.93
C PHE A 275 6.17 -12.02 14.24
N TRP A 276 6.20 -12.93 13.26
CA TRP A 276 7.44 -13.23 12.52
C TRP A 276 7.95 -12.08 11.68
N LEU A 277 7.08 -11.21 11.16
CA LEU A 277 7.49 -9.96 10.51
C LEU A 277 8.24 -9.06 11.50
N PHE A 278 7.66 -8.87 12.70
CA PHE A 278 8.29 -8.03 13.72
C PHE A 278 9.65 -8.60 14.14
N VAL A 279 9.76 -9.91 14.40
CA VAL A 279 11.04 -10.56 14.75
C VAL A 279 12.04 -10.47 13.58
N GLY A 280 11.66 -10.93 12.39
CA GLY A 280 12.54 -10.95 11.22
C GLY A 280 13.01 -9.55 10.80
N SER A 281 12.14 -8.55 10.84
CA SER A 281 12.53 -7.15 10.56
C SER A 281 13.36 -6.52 11.69
N SER A 282 13.20 -6.93 12.95
CA SER A 282 14.09 -6.49 14.04
C SER A 282 15.52 -6.99 13.82
N VAL A 283 15.69 -8.24 13.38
CA VAL A 283 17.01 -8.79 12.99
C VAL A 283 17.55 -8.06 11.76
N GLY A 284 16.70 -7.78 10.76
CA GLY A 284 17.08 -7.03 9.56
C GLY A 284 17.56 -5.61 9.85
N GLU A 285 16.85 -4.90 10.73
CA GLU A 285 17.21 -3.55 11.18
C GLU A 285 18.53 -3.55 11.95
N TYR A 286 18.72 -4.51 12.85
CA TYR A 286 19.97 -4.67 13.59
C TYR A 286 21.17 -4.93 12.67
N VAL A 287 21.02 -5.83 11.69
CA VAL A 287 22.02 -6.04 10.63
C VAL A 287 22.22 -4.77 9.78
N GLY A 288 21.14 -4.03 9.51
CA GLY A 288 21.16 -2.75 8.81
C GLY A 288 22.10 -1.74 9.47
N ILE A 289 22.00 -1.60 10.79
CA ILE A 289 22.82 -0.74 11.65
C ILE A 289 24.29 -1.21 11.69
N LYS A 290 24.55 -2.53 11.72
CA LYS A 290 25.92 -3.07 11.77
C LYS A 290 26.80 -2.80 10.53
N PHE A 291 26.25 -2.25 9.43
CA PHE A 291 27.11 -1.74 8.34
C PHE A 291 27.65 -0.32 8.61
N ILE A 292 27.02 0.42 9.53
CA ILE A 292 27.43 1.77 9.94
C ILE A 292 28.31 1.66 11.19
N VAL A 293 27.94 0.76 12.10
CA VAL A 293 28.66 0.49 13.35
C VAL A 293 28.96 -1.02 13.44
N PRO A 294 29.97 -1.53 12.71
CA PRO A 294 30.30 -2.96 12.70
C PRO A 294 30.72 -3.47 14.07
N ASP A 295 31.44 -2.65 14.83
CA ASP A 295 31.97 -2.97 16.17
C ASP A 295 30.95 -2.80 17.31
N ALA A 296 29.65 -2.67 16.99
CA ALA A 296 28.59 -2.55 17.99
C ALA A 296 28.50 -3.75 18.96
N ASP A 297 28.93 -4.93 18.50
CA ASP A 297 29.12 -6.12 19.32
C ASP A 297 30.10 -7.10 18.65
N THR A 298 30.69 -7.99 19.45
CA THR A 298 31.68 -9.00 19.01
C THR A 298 31.18 -10.44 19.12
N TYR A 299 29.89 -10.68 19.36
CA TYR A 299 29.40 -12.03 19.64
C TYR A 299 29.13 -12.83 18.36
N SER A 300 29.64 -14.05 18.27
CA SER A 300 29.58 -14.88 17.05
C SER A 300 28.15 -15.15 16.53
N TRP A 301 27.19 -15.39 17.42
CA TRP A 301 25.75 -15.54 17.11
C TRP A 301 25.07 -14.26 16.60
N LEU A 302 25.64 -13.07 16.84
CA LEU A 302 25.17 -11.76 16.38
C LEU A 302 26.01 -11.21 15.20
N SER A 303 26.87 -12.04 14.61
CA SER A 303 27.63 -11.71 13.41
C SER A 303 26.71 -11.49 12.20
N ILE A 304 27.08 -10.56 11.31
CA ILE A 304 26.32 -10.21 10.10
C ILE A 304 26.05 -11.46 9.24
N GLY A 305 27.05 -12.35 9.10
CA GLY A 305 26.92 -13.57 8.30
C GLY A 305 25.81 -14.51 8.78
N ARG A 306 25.63 -14.67 10.11
CA ARG A 306 24.55 -15.49 10.67
C ARG A 306 23.22 -14.74 10.66
N LEU A 307 23.20 -13.49 11.13
CA LEU A 307 21.96 -12.73 11.26
C LEU A 307 21.33 -12.36 9.91
N ARG A 308 22.11 -12.22 8.82
CA ARG A 308 21.57 -12.10 7.45
C ARG A 308 20.68 -13.29 7.11
N ALA A 309 21.18 -14.51 7.30
CA ALA A 309 20.44 -15.73 7.02
C ALA A 309 19.22 -15.90 7.95
N VAL A 310 19.32 -15.49 9.22
CA VAL A 310 18.15 -15.44 10.12
C VAL A 310 17.09 -14.47 9.59
N HIS A 311 17.49 -13.24 9.22
CA HIS A 311 16.57 -12.24 8.67
C HIS A 311 15.85 -12.75 7.41
N THR A 312 16.59 -13.25 6.41
CA THR A 312 16.01 -13.72 5.14
C THR A 312 15.03 -14.86 5.37
N ASN A 313 15.41 -15.88 6.16
CA ASN A 313 14.54 -17.03 6.44
C ASN A 313 13.28 -16.61 7.22
N LEU A 314 13.40 -15.73 8.21
CA LEU A 314 12.24 -15.26 8.97
C LEU A 314 11.28 -14.39 8.14
N VAL A 315 11.78 -13.53 7.24
CA VAL A 315 10.88 -12.70 6.42
C VAL A 315 10.28 -13.46 5.22
N PHE A 316 10.98 -14.47 4.68
CA PHE A 316 10.48 -15.31 3.57
C PHE A 316 9.62 -16.48 4.08
N TRP A 317 10.24 -17.41 4.81
CA TRP A 317 9.66 -18.71 5.14
C TRP A 317 8.76 -18.70 6.38
N ALA A 318 8.87 -17.65 7.22
CA ALA A 318 7.94 -17.39 8.31
C ALA A 318 6.91 -16.29 7.94
N TRP A 319 7.25 -15.00 7.92
CA TRP A 319 6.30 -13.90 7.66
C TRP A 319 5.50 -14.10 6.37
N ALA A 320 6.17 -14.07 5.21
CA ALA A 320 5.46 -14.01 3.94
C ALA A 320 4.72 -15.33 3.66
N THR A 321 5.34 -16.46 3.96
CA THR A 321 4.76 -17.80 3.82
C THR A 321 3.53 -18.01 4.73
N ILE A 322 3.62 -17.76 6.04
CA ILE A 322 2.49 -17.93 6.96
C ILE A 322 1.37 -16.94 6.62
N GLY A 323 1.72 -15.72 6.18
CA GLY A 323 0.79 -14.74 5.64
C GLY A 323 0.03 -15.26 4.41
N ILE A 324 0.76 -15.76 3.40
CA ILE A 324 0.19 -16.42 2.20
C ILE A 324 -0.76 -17.55 2.61
N MET A 325 -0.34 -18.41 3.54
CA MET A 325 -1.16 -19.52 4.03
C MET A 325 -2.45 -19.01 4.69
N GLY A 326 -2.37 -18.02 5.58
CA GLY A 326 -3.55 -17.43 6.22
C GLY A 326 -4.55 -16.85 5.22
N LEU A 327 -4.07 -16.10 4.22
CA LEU A 327 -4.96 -15.59 3.16
C LEU A 327 -5.51 -16.74 2.30
N GLY A 328 -4.71 -17.75 1.95
CA GLY A 328 -5.15 -18.93 1.19
C GLY A 328 -6.25 -19.74 1.90
N TYR A 329 -6.10 -19.96 3.21
CA TYR A 329 -7.11 -20.65 4.04
C TYR A 329 -8.44 -19.89 4.11
N TYR A 330 -8.44 -18.57 3.96
CA TYR A 330 -9.66 -17.78 3.78
C TYR A 330 -10.20 -17.85 2.34
N ILE A 331 -9.34 -17.62 1.35
CA ILE A 331 -9.76 -17.40 -0.04
C ILE A 331 -10.26 -18.69 -0.69
N VAL A 332 -9.55 -19.81 -0.56
CA VAL A 332 -9.89 -21.05 -1.28
C VAL A 332 -11.30 -21.56 -0.96
N PRO A 333 -11.72 -21.68 0.33
CA PRO A 333 -13.09 -22.06 0.68
C PRO A 333 -14.15 -21.07 0.15
N MET A 334 -13.88 -19.76 0.26
CA MET A 334 -14.83 -18.71 -0.14
C MET A 334 -15.00 -18.64 -1.66
N VAL A 335 -13.94 -18.91 -2.43
CA VAL A 335 -13.95 -18.97 -3.89
C VAL A 335 -14.61 -20.24 -4.40
N SER A 336 -14.38 -21.39 -3.75
CA SER A 336 -15.04 -22.66 -4.07
C SER A 336 -16.50 -22.74 -3.58
N ASN A 337 -16.94 -21.78 -2.76
CA ASN A 337 -18.24 -21.79 -2.07
C ASN A 337 -18.47 -23.12 -1.31
N ALA A 338 -17.41 -23.63 -0.68
CA ALA A 338 -17.40 -24.92 0.00
C ALA A 338 -16.64 -24.82 1.33
N PRO A 339 -17.05 -25.54 2.38
CA PRO A 339 -16.32 -25.55 3.66
C PRO A 339 -14.92 -26.15 3.49
N LEU A 340 -13.94 -25.65 4.24
CA LEU A 340 -12.57 -26.18 4.23
C LEU A 340 -12.60 -27.67 4.60
N ASN A 341 -11.97 -28.51 3.79
CA ASN A 341 -12.07 -29.97 3.92
C ASN A 341 -11.61 -30.53 5.28
N SER A 342 -10.61 -29.91 5.95
CA SER A 342 -10.18 -30.29 7.31
C SER A 342 -9.59 -29.09 8.05
N ILE A 343 -10.22 -28.68 9.15
CA ILE A 343 -9.68 -27.68 10.08
C ILE A 343 -8.44 -28.23 10.81
N LYS A 344 -8.43 -29.53 11.17
CA LYS A 344 -7.32 -30.20 11.86
C LYS A 344 -6.02 -30.11 11.05
N ASN A 345 -6.08 -30.39 9.74
CA ASN A 345 -4.92 -30.30 8.86
C ASN A 345 -4.38 -28.86 8.77
N GLY A 346 -5.26 -27.86 8.87
CA GLY A 346 -4.87 -26.45 8.94
C GLY A 346 -4.06 -26.12 10.20
N TRP A 347 -4.51 -26.60 11.37
CA TRP A 347 -3.75 -26.45 12.62
C TRP A 347 -2.42 -27.19 12.58
N THR A 348 -2.39 -28.42 12.05
CA THR A 348 -1.14 -29.17 11.89
C THR A 348 -0.16 -28.43 10.98
N ALA A 349 -0.61 -27.89 9.84
CA ALA A 349 0.22 -27.10 8.94
C ALA A 349 0.77 -25.83 9.62
N LEU A 350 -0.06 -25.11 10.37
CA LEU A 350 0.37 -23.93 11.13
C LEU A 350 1.47 -24.26 12.14
N ILE A 351 1.31 -25.35 12.89
CA ILE A 351 2.28 -25.82 13.89
C ILE A 351 3.58 -26.22 13.23
N CYS A 352 3.54 -27.05 12.17
CA CYS A 352 4.72 -27.48 11.43
C CYS A 352 5.55 -26.31 10.90
N VAL A 353 4.92 -25.32 10.26
CA VAL A 353 5.62 -24.16 9.71
C VAL A 353 6.21 -23.27 10.82
N ASN A 354 5.46 -22.96 11.88
CA ASN A 354 5.98 -22.15 13.00
C ASN A 354 7.13 -22.86 13.73
N PHE A 355 7.01 -24.17 13.97
CA PHE A 355 8.04 -24.97 14.63
C PHE A 355 9.32 -25.02 13.79
N ALA A 356 9.20 -25.31 12.49
CA ALA A 356 10.34 -25.34 11.58
C ALA A 356 11.07 -23.99 11.52
N MET A 357 10.34 -22.87 11.51
CA MET A 357 10.94 -21.53 11.49
C MET A 357 11.62 -21.15 12.81
N PHE A 358 11.01 -21.50 13.94
CA PHE A 358 11.61 -21.28 15.26
C PHE A 358 12.91 -22.08 15.44
N VAL A 359 12.89 -23.39 15.15
CA VAL A 359 14.08 -24.23 15.26
C VAL A 359 15.13 -23.84 14.21
N GLY A 360 14.71 -23.53 12.98
CA GLY A 360 15.59 -23.10 11.88
C GLY A 360 16.36 -21.81 12.19
N ALA A 361 15.69 -20.81 12.78
CA ALA A 361 16.36 -19.59 13.23
C ALA A 361 17.41 -19.87 14.31
N ILE A 362 17.11 -20.75 15.27
CA ILE A 362 18.05 -21.15 16.32
C ILE A 362 19.25 -21.90 15.73
N THR A 363 19.05 -22.84 14.79
CA THR A 363 20.17 -23.56 14.16
C THR A 363 21.06 -22.63 13.35
N ILE A 364 20.50 -21.67 12.60
CA ILE A 364 21.30 -20.67 11.87
C ILE A 364 22.10 -19.79 12.83
N MET A 365 21.50 -19.32 13.94
CA MET A 365 22.23 -18.55 14.97
C MET A 365 23.35 -19.36 15.63
N ALA A 366 23.15 -20.67 15.83
CA ALA A 366 24.18 -21.59 16.31
C ALA A 366 25.31 -21.83 15.29
N GLY A 367 25.08 -21.52 14.01
CA GLY A 367 26.01 -21.78 12.90
C GLY A 367 25.79 -23.12 12.20
N ILE A 368 24.71 -23.83 12.54
CA ILE A 368 24.29 -25.08 11.89
C ILE A 368 23.37 -24.70 10.72
N ASN A 369 23.93 -24.66 9.52
CA ASN A 369 23.21 -24.33 8.30
C ASN A 369 23.54 -25.31 7.16
N ASN A 370 22.68 -25.33 6.14
CA ASN A 370 22.86 -26.06 4.90
C ASN A 370 23.58 -25.16 3.88
N GLY A 371 24.87 -24.94 4.12
CA GLY A 371 25.70 -24.00 3.36
C GLY A 371 25.70 -24.24 1.85
N GLY A 372 26.03 -23.20 1.08
CA GLY A 372 26.08 -23.23 -0.40
C GLY A 372 24.90 -22.56 -1.10
N GLY A 373 23.79 -22.25 -0.40
CA GLY A 373 22.61 -21.65 -1.03
C GLY A 373 21.90 -20.55 -0.23
N GLU A 374 21.69 -19.39 -0.85
CA GLU A 374 20.81 -18.33 -0.32
C GLU A 374 19.36 -18.81 -0.21
N TYR A 375 18.68 -18.40 0.86
CA TYR A 375 17.32 -18.84 1.23
C TYR A 375 17.19 -20.34 1.52
N ARG A 376 18.28 -21.11 1.38
CA ARG A 376 18.40 -22.57 1.55
C ARG A 376 19.20 -22.94 2.79
N GLU A 377 19.37 -22.00 3.73
CA GLU A 377 20.28 -22.12 4.86
C GLU A 377 19.75 -23.04 5.98
N ILE A 378 18.43 -23.28 6.05
CA ILE A 378 17.83 -24.21 7.03
C ILE A 378 18.12 -25.67 6.61
N ILE A 379 18.65 -26.46 7.53
CA ILE A 379 18.95 -27.88 7.27
C ILE A 379 17.72 -28.71 6.90
N TRP A 380 17.92 -29.68 6.00
CA TRP A 380 16.84 -30.48 5.39
C TRP A 380 15.86 -31.12 6.40
N PRO A 381 16.23 -31.61 7.61
CA PRO A 381 15.26 -32.21 8.52
C PRO A 381 14.22 -31.20 9.03
N ILE A 382 14.64 -29.94 9.21
CA ILE A 382 13.77 -28.84 9.65
C ILE A 382 12.91 -28.38 8.47
N MET A 383 13.52 -28.22 7.28
CA MET A 383 12.79 -27.78 6.09
C MET A 383 11.80 -28.84 5.58
N ALA A 384 12.04 -30.13 5.84
CA ALA A 384 11.07 -31.20 5.59
C ALA A 384 9.79 -31.03 6.42
N ILE A 385 9.90 -30.61 7.70
CA ILE A 385 8.72 -30.33 8.54
C ILE A 385 7.92 -29.16 7.97
N TRP A 386 8.60 -28.10 7.52
CA TRP A 386 7.98 -26.97 6.82
C TRP A 386 7.24 -27.42 5.55
N ALA A 387 7.89 -28.24 4.72
CA ALA A 387 7.31 -28.78 3.49
C ALA A 387 6.10 -29.70 3.76
N VAL A 388 6.13 -30.51 4.82
CA VAL A 388 4.94 -31.28 5.28
C VAL A 388 3.78 -30.36 5.63
N GLY A 389 4.05 -29.20 6.24
CA GLY A 389 3.03 -28.19 6.49
C GLY A 389 2.33 -27.71 5.20
N LEU A 390 3.11 -27.32 4.19
CA LEU A 390 2.58 -26.89 2.90
C LEU A 390 1.89 -28.03 2.12
N LEU A 391 2.40 -29.25 2.22
CA LEU A 391 1.78 -30.44 1.62
C LEU A 391 0.40 -30.72 2.24
N LEU A 392 0.27 -30.63 3.56
CA LEU A 392 -1.03 -30.72 4.24
C LEU A 392 -1.98 -29.60 3.82
N THR A 393 -1.48 -28.38 3.58
CA THR A 393 -2.27 -27.26 3.05
C THR A 393 -2.76 -27.53 1.62
N VAL A 394 -1.89 -27.93 0.69
CA VAL A 394 -2.29 -28.13 -0.71
C VAL A 394 -3.28 -29.30 -0.87
N ILE A 395 -3.09 -30.39 -0.13
CA ILE A 395 -4.04 -31.51 -0.09
C ILE A 395 -5.40 -31.03 0.43
N ASN A 396 -5.41 -30.14 1.42
CA ASN A 396 -6.64 -29.58 1.98
C ASN A 396 -7.35 -28.64 0.98
N PHE A 397 -6.60 -27.81 0.25
CA PHE A 397 -7.12 -26.93 -0.79
C PHE A 397 -7.69 -27.72 -1.97
N ILE A 398 -6.96 -28.71 -2.51
CA ILE A 398 -7.43 -29.57 -3.60
C ILE A 398 -8.70 -30.30 -3.20
N LYS A 399 -8.76 -30.90 -2.00
CA LYS A 399 -9.99 -31.56 -1.49
C LYS A 399 -11.14 -30.59 -1.23
N THR A 400 -10.87 -29.31 -0.97
CA THR A 400 -11.91 -28.26 -0.86
C THR A 400 -12.45 -27.86 -2.23
N ILE A 401 -11.57 -27.70 -3.22
CA ILE A 401 -11.92 -27.37 -4.62
C ILE A 401 -12.64 -28.53 -5.32
N ALA A 402 -12.33 -29.77 -4.96
CA ALA A 402 -13.07 -30.95 -5.42
C ALA A 402 -14.52 -30.97 -4.91
N LYS A 403 -14.82 -30.28 -3.80
CA LYS A 403 -16.16 -30.13 -3.19
C LYS A 403 -16.84 -28.81 -3.56
N ARG A 404 -16.30 -28.05 -4.52
CA ARG A 404 -16.86 -26.75 -4.94
C ARG A 404 -18.29 -26.88 -5.46
N THR A 405 -19.10 -25.84 -5.29
CA THR A 405 -20.45 -25.79 -5.88
C THR A 405 -20.49 -25.13 -7.27
N THR A 406 -19.37 -24.57 -7.75
CA THR A 406 -19.25 -23.89 -9.05
C THR A 406 -18.76 -24.88 -10.12
N THR A 407 -19.24 -24.76 -11.37
CA THR A 407 -18.69 -25.57 -12.48
C THR A 407 -17.21 -25.26 -12.67
N GLU A 408 -16.89 -23.98 -12.86
CA GLU A 408 -15.54 -23.50 -13.06
C GLU A 408 -14.77 -23.35 -11.75
N ILE A 409 -13.46 -23.56 -11.83
CA ILE A 409 -12.53 -23.15 -10.78
C ILE A 409 -12.14 -21.70 -11.09
N TYR A 410 -12.44 -20.77 -10.20
CA TYR A 410 -12.08 -19.36 -10.40
C TYR A 410 -10.56 -19.15 -10.38
N ILE A 411 -10.08 -18.21 -11.18
CA ILE A 411 -8.65 -18.02 -11.47
C ILE A 411 -7.77 -17.78 -10.24
N SER A 412 -8.30 -17.16 -9.17
CA SER A 412 -7.60 -17.01 -7.89
C SER A 412 -7.09 -18.35 -7.34
N ASN A 413 -7.90 -19.40 -7.44
CA ASN A 413 -7.52 -20.74 -6.99
C ASN A 413 -6.50 -21.41 -7.93
N TRP A 414 -6.42 -21.02 -9.21
CA TRP A 414 -5.37 -21.53 -10.12
C TRP A 414 -4.00 -21.05 -9.65
N PHE A 415 -3.85 -19.73 -9.49
CA PHE A 415 -2.63 -19.09 -8.99
C PHE A 415 -2.25 -19.60 -7.61
N ILE A 416 -3.20 -19.65 -6.66
CA ILE A 416 -2.94 -20.12 -5.29
C ILE A 416 -2.56 -21.61 -5.31
N VAL A 417 -3.33 -22.53 -5.89
CA VAL A 417 -2.98 -23.96 -5.78
C VAL A 417 -1.70 -24.30 -6.55
N ALA A 418 -1.50 -23.70 -7.73
CA ALA A 418 -0.28 -23.92 -8.49
C ALA A 418 0.97 -23.45 -7.73
N SER A 419 0.91 -22.34 -6.98
CA SER A 419 2.07 -21.88 -6.20
C SER A 419 2.51 -22.89 -5.13
N TYR A 420 1.56 -23.55 -4.45
CA TYR A 420 1.86 -24.62 -3.48
C TYR A 420 2.48 -25.84 -4.16
N ILE A 421 2.01 -26.21 -5.36
CA ILE A 421 2.58 -27.32 -6.12
C ILE A 421 4.02 -26.98 -6.53
N PHE A 422 4.25 -25.78 -7.07
CA PHE A 422 5.58 -25.33 -7.48
C PHE A 422 6.55 -25.28 -6.30
N ILE A 423 6.19 -24.69 -5.15
CA ILE A 423 7.13 -24.59 -4.02
C ILE A 423 7.49 -25.96 -3.43
N LEU A 424 6.58 -26.93 -3.45
CA LEU A 424 6.88 -28.30 -3.01
C LEU A 424 7.85 -29.00 -3.97
N ILE A 425 7.69 -28.82 -5.28
CA ILE A 425 8.64 -29.31 -6.29
C ILE A 425 10.01 -28.63 -6.13
N VAL A 426 10.02 -27.31 -5.98
CA VAL A 426 11.21 -26.48 -5.82
C VAL A 426 11.98 -26.84 -4.54
N ALA A 427 11.28 -27.02 -3.41
CA ALA A 427 11.88 -27.47 -2.17
C ALA A 427 12.41 -28.92 -2.27
N PHE A 428 11.68 -29.83 -2.93
CA PHE A 428 12.16 -31.19 -3.15
C PHE A 428 13.45 -31.23 -3.97
N ILE A 429 13.51 -30.51 -5.10
CA ILE A 429 14.71 -30.42 -5.94
C ILE A 429 15.87 -29.75 -5.20
N ALA A 430 15.59 -28.78 -4.33
CA ALA A 430 16.62 -28.05 -3.59
C ALA A 430 17.25 -28.83 -2.43
N TYR A 431 16.56 -29.84 -1.88
CA TYR A 431 17.05 -30.65 -0.75
C TYR A 431 17.28 -32.13 -1.07
N ILE A 432 17.12 -32.57 -2.33
CA ILE A 432 17.55 -33.90 -2.76
C ILE A 432 19.09 -33.96 -2.81
N PRO A 433 19.76 -34.95 -2.19
CA PRO A 433 21.22 -35.00 -2.09
C PRO A 433 21.88 -35.57 -3.37
N MET A 434 21.38 -35.18 -4.55
CA MET A 434 21.79 -35.75 -5.84
C MET A 434 21.92 -34.65 -6.90
N GLY A 435 23.04 -34.63 -7.63
CA GLY A 435 23.26 -33.71 -8.76
C GLY A 435 23.51 -32.24 -8.36
N GLN A 436 23.86 -31.99 -7.11
CA GLN A 436 24.14 -30.65 -6.57
C GLN A 436 25.65 -30.45 -6.31
N ASP A 437 26.49 -30.81 -7.28
CA ASP A 437 27.95 -30.67 -7.18
C ASP A 437 28.46 -29.66 -8.21
N GLY A 438 29.33 -28.73 -7.77
CA GLY A 438 29.96 -27.72 -8.63
C GLY A 438 28.96 -26.87 -9.41
N ILE A 439 29.03 -26.92 -10.74
CA ILE A 439 28.09 -26.20 -11.64
C ILE A 439 26.63 -26.65 -11.40
N GLY A 440 26.40 -27.92 -11.04
CA GLY A 440 25.06 -28.44 -10.73
C GLY A 440 24.43 -27.73 -9.53
N GLU A 441 25.21 -27.48 -8.48
CA GLU A 441 24.76 -26.71 -7.32
C GLU A 441 24.33 -25.29 -7.71
N THR A 442 25.13 -24.60 -8.55
CA THR A 442 24.83 -23.23 -8.99
C THR A 442 23.54 -23.17 -9.81
N ILE A 443 23.29 -24.15 -10.69
CA ILE A 443 22.05 -24.24 -11.47
C ILE A 443 20.84 -24.49 -10.55
N VAL A 444 20.95 -25.46 -9.64
CA VAL A 444 19.87 -25.79 -8.69
C VAL A 444 19.59 -24.63 -7.74
N GLN A 445 20.62 -23.92 -7.27
CA GLN A 445 20.49 -22.75 -6.41
C GLN A 445 19.81 -21.59 -7.15
N GLY A 446 20.16 -21.31 -8.41
CA GLY A 446 19.52 -20.28 -9.21
C GLY A 446 18.06 -20.59 -9.51
N TYR A 447 17.77 -21.85 -9.84
CA TYR A 447 16.40 -22.36 -9.95
C TYR A 447 15.64 -22.18 -8.63
N TYR A 448 16.16 -22.67 -7.51
CA TYR A 448 15.52 -22.61 -6.20
C TYR A 448 15.19 -21.17 -5.78
N MET A 449 16.20 -20.31 -5.76
CA MET A 449 16.09 -18.93 -5.32
C MET A 449 15.08 -18.13 -6.13
N HIS A 450 15.16 -18.22 -7.46
CA HIS A 450 14.26 -17.45 -8.32
C HIS A 450 12.83 -18.02 -8.29
N GLN A 451 12.67 -19.34 -8.40
CA GLN A 451 11.37 -20.00 -8.39
C GLN A 451 10.63 -19.81 -7.06
N ALA A 452 11.35 -19.70 -5.93
CA ALA A 452 10.76 -19.28 -4.67
C ALA A 452 10.13 -17.88 -4.78
N VAL A 453 10.86 -16.87 -5.27
CA VAL A 453 10.33 -15.50 -5.40
C VAL A 453 9.12 -15.45 -6.35
N GLY A 454 9.22 -16.04 -7.54
CA GLY A 454 8.15 -15.99 -8.53
C GLY A 454 7.01 -16.96 -8.30
N MET A 455 7.32 -18.26 -8.29
CA MET A 455 6.32 -19.30 -8.33
C MET A 455 5.69 -19.57 -6.96
N TRP A 456 6.36 -19.25 -5.85
CA TRP A 456 5.75 -19.25 -4.52
C TRP A 456 5.15 -17.89 -4.16
N PHE A 457 5.99 -16.88 -3.88
CA PHE A 457 5.51 -15.63 -3.29
C PHE A 457 4.66 -14.81 -4.27
N MET A 458 5.18 -14.53 -5.47
CA MET A 458 4.47 -13.70 -6.45
C MET A 458 3.19 -14.37 -6.93
N PHE A 459 3.27 -15.64 -7.35
CA PHE A 459 2.13 -16.38 -7.89
C PHE A 459 0.99 -16.51 -6.86
N SER A 460 1.33 -16.76 -5.59
CA SER A 460 0.35 -16.71 -4.49
C SER A 460 -0.31 -15.33 -4.36
N MET A 461 0.48 -14.25 -4.35
CA MET A 461 -0.04 -12.88 -4.18
C MET A 461 -0.88 -12.40 -5.36
N LEU A 462 -0.55 -12.79 -6.59
CA LEU A 462 -1.39 -12.55 -7.76
C LEU A 462 -2.75 -13.25 -7.61
N GLY A 463 -2.75 -14.52 -7.15
CA GLY A 463 -3.98 -15.24 -6.82
C GLY A 463 -4.80 -14.56 -5.72
N VAL A 464 -4.16 -14.08 -4.66
CA VAL A 464 -4.78 -13.28 -3.59
C VAL A 464 -5.42 -12.00 -4.15
N LEU A 465 -4.71 -11.26 -5.01
CA LEU A 465 -5.21 -10.04 -5.66
C LEU A 465 -6.44 -10.32 -6.54
N TYR A 466 -6.42 -11.39 -7.34
CA TYR A 466 -7.56 -11.77 -8.20
C TYR A 466 -8.87 -11.94 -7.43
N TYR A 467 -8.83 -12.28 -6.15
CA TYR A 467 -10.02 -12.34 -5.30
C TYR A 467 -10.22 -11.06 -4.48
N LEU A 468 -9.23 -10.61 -3.72
CA LEU A 468 -9.42 -9.52 -2.74
C LEU A 468 -9.62 -8.15 -3.38
N LEU A 469 -9.01 -7.87 -4.54
CA LEU A 469 -9.14 -6.58 -5.22
C LEU A 469 -10.57 -6.33 -5.74
N PRO A 470 -11.18 -7.18 -6.60
CA PRO A 470 -12.57 -7.01 -7.02
C PRO A 470 -13.52 -7.02 -5.82
N GLN A 471 -13.25 -7.84 -4.81
CA GLN A 471 -14.07 -7.93 -3.59
C GLN A 471 -14.00 -6.69 -2.68
N GLN A 472 -12.87 -5.97 -2.60
CA GLN A 472 -12.81 -4.67 -1.91
C GLN A 472 -13.53 -3.58 -2.71
N LEU A 473 -13.47 -3.65 -4.03
CA LEU A 473 -14.06 -2.64 -4.91
C LEU A 473 -15.56 -2.84 -5.14
N ASN A 474 -16.08 -4.05 -4.90
CA ASN A 474 -17.38 -4.51 -5.36
C ASN A 474 -17.56 -4.26 -6.87
N LYS A 475 -16.61 -4.78 -7.65
CA LYS A 475 -16.54 -4.72 -9.12
C LYS A 475 -16.06 -6.07 -9.65
N PRO A 476 -16.45 -6.49 -10.88
CA PRO A 476 -15.79 -7.61 -11.55
C PRO A 476 -14.32 -7.28 -11.84
N ILE A 477 -13.50 -8.33 -12.04
CA ILE A 477 -12.16 -8.18 -12.62
C ILE A 477 -12.29 -7.67 -14.07
N TYR A 478 -11.36 -6.83 -14.52
CA TYR A 478 -11.45 -6.15 -15.81
C TYR A 478 -11.48 -7.10 -17.02
N SER A 479 -10.59 -8.10 -17.07
CA SER A 479 -10.53 -9.07 -18.17
C SER A 479 -10.16 -10.46 -17.66
N TYR A 480 -11.02 -11.44 -17.94
CA TYR A 480 -10.70 -12.84 -17.67
C TYR A 480 -9.53 -13.34 -18.55
N SER A 481 -9.55 -13.01 -19.85
CA SER A 481 -8.52 -13.44 -20.81
C SER A 481 -7.13 -12.89 -20.49
N LEU A 482 -7.00 -11.66 -19.99
CA LEU A 482 -5.72 -11.15 -19.50
C LEU A 482 -5.21 -11.93 -18.28
N GLY A 483 -6.13 -12.40 -17.43
CA GLY A 483 -5.78 -13.26 -16.29
C GLY A 483 -5.26 -14.62 -16.74
N VAL A 484 -5.94 -15.26 -17.69
CA VAL A 484 -5.52 -16.55 -18.27
C VAL A 484 -4.17 -16.42 -18.99
N LEU A 485 -3.98 -15.34 -19.77
CA LEU A 485 -2.70 -15.03 -20.40
C LEU A 485 -1.59 -14.87 -19.36
N ALA A 486 -1.82 -14.07 -18.31
CA ALA A 486 -0.85 -13.86 -17.24
C ALA A 486 -0.51 -15.18 -16.52
N PHE A 487 -1.49 -16.04 -16.24
CA PHE A 487 -1.26 -17.34 -15.59
C PHE A 487 -0.33 -18.25 -16.40
N TRP A 488 -0.64 -18.48 -17.67
CA TRP A 488 0.12 -19.43 -18.50
C TRP A 488 1.47 -18.88 -18.95
N SER A 489 1.56 -17.59 -19.29
CA SER A 489 2.84 -16.98 -19.65
C SER A 489 3.78 -16.83 -18.44
N GLN A 490 3.27 -16.63 -17.23
CA GLN A 490 4.08 -16.72 -16.00
C GLN A 490 4.71 -18.11 -15.87
N ILE A 491 3.93 -19.20 -16.00
CA ILE A 491 4.46 -20.57 -15.89
C ILE A 491 5.52 -20.84 -16.97
N LEU A 492 5.24 -20.44 -18.22
CA LEU A 492 6.14 -20.65 -19.35
C LEU A 492 7.47 -19.91 -19.20
N PHE A 493 7.44 -18.62 -18.87
CA PHE A 493 8.65 -17.80 -18.85
C PHE A 493 9.39 -17.88 -17.52
N TYR A 494 8.71 -17.87 -16.37
CA TYR A 494 9.40 -17.78 -15.07
C TYR A 494 10.26 -19.02 -14.78
N THR A 495 9.79 -20.19 -15.20
CA THR A 495 10.44 -21.49 -14.91
C THR A 495 11.84 -21.65 -15.51
N VAL A 496 12.23 -20.84 -16.50
CA VAL A 496 13.54 -20.92 -17.18
C VAL A 496 14.53 -19.83 -16.77
N ILE A 497 14.17 -18.92 -15.86
CA ILE A 497 14.94 -17.70 -15.58
C ILE A 497 16.05 -17.87 -14.52
N GLY A 498 16.02 -18.94 -13.72
CA GLY A 498 16.86 -19.05 -12.51
C GLY A 498 18.36 -18.73 -12.66
N THR A 499 18.95 -18.98 -13.83
CA THR A 499 20.37 -18.70 -14.11
C THR A 499 20.69 -17.25 -14.47
N HIS A 500 19.72 -16.33 -14.54
CA HIS A 500 19.97 -14.89 -14.71
C HIS A 500 20.65 -14.23 -13.49
N HIS A 501 20.66 -14.92 -12.33
CA HIS A 501 21.45 -14.53 -11.16
C HIS A 501 22.94 -14.87 -11.30
N PHE A 502 23.31 -15.59 -12.37
CA PHE A 502 24.64 -16.14 -12.59
C PHE A 502 25.13 -15.83 -14.02
N VAL A 503 24.73 -14.67 -14.55
CA VAL A 503 25.29 -14.12 -15.80
C VAL A 503 26.79 -13.83 -15.57
N PHE A 504 27.63 -14.10 -16.56
CA PHE A 504 29.10 -14.09 -16.48
C PHE A 504 29.76 -15.09 -15.49
N SER A 505 28.99 -15.97 -14.86
CA SER A 505 29.57 -17.09 -14.10
C SER A 505 30.10 -18.21 -15.02
N ALA A 506 30.63 -19.28 -14.41
CA ALA A 506 31.03 -20.51 -15.09
C ALA A 506 29.86 -21.32 -15.71
N LEU A 507 28.59 -20.87 -15.59
CA LEU A 507 27.46 -21.51 -16.25
C LEU A 507 27.56 -21.39 -17.79
N PRO A 508 27.11 -22.40 -18.57
CA PRO A 508 27.12 -22.34 -20.02
C PRO A 508 26.42 -21.08 -20.59
N TRP A 509 27.06 -20.41 -21.55
CA TRP A 509 26.56 -19.13 -22.10
C TRP A 509 25.16 -19.23 -22.72
N TRP A 510 24.82 -20.38 -23.32
CA TRP A 510 23.48 -20.63 -23.84
C TRP A 510 22.42 -20.63 -22.73
N LEU A 511 22.73 -21.21 -21.56
CA LEU A 511 21.82 -21.31 -20.42
C LEU A 511 21.60 -19.94 -19.76
N GLN A 512 22.65 -19.11 -19.67
CA GLN A 512 22.50 -17.71 -19.29
C GLN A 512 21.60 -16.96 -20.29
N THR A 513 21.79 -17.19 -21.60
CA THR A 513 21.01 -16.52 -22.65
C THR A 513 19.52 -16.90 -22.63
N VAL A 514 19.21 -18.19 -22.40
CA VAL A 514 17.82 -18.67 -22.23
C VAL A 514 17.13 -17.96 -21.06
N ALA A 515 17.82 -17.81 -19.93
CA ALA A 515 17.27 -17.10 -18.78
C ALA A 515 17.02 -15.62 -19.05
N ILE A 516 17.92 -14.93 -19.76
CA ILE A 516 17.70 -13.53 -20.19
C ILE A 516 16.48 -13.41 -21.11
N VAL A 517 16.32 -14.33 -22.07
CA VAL A 517 15.12 -14.37 -22.94
C VAL A 517 13.85 -14.63 -22.13
N GLY A 518 13.92 -15.51 -21.12
CA GLY A 518 12.84 -15.70 -20.14
C GLY A 518 12.50 -14.43 -19.36
N SER A 519 13.51 -13.69 -18.90
CA SER A 519 13.35 -12.41 -18.19
C SER A 519 12.66 -11.37 -19.06
N VAL A 520 12.95 -11.32 -20.37
CA VAL A 520 12.21 -10.46 -21.31
C VAL A 520 10.80 -10.98 -21.57
N GLY A 521 10.61 -12.29 -21.72
CA GLY A 521 9.29 -12.92 -21.87
C GLY A 521 8.35 -12.63 -20.70
N MET A 522 8.91 -12.48 -19.49
CA MET A 522 8.19 -12.10 -18.28
C MET A 522 7.52 -10.72 -18.31
N LEU A 523 7.88 -9.84 -19.24
CA LEU A 523 7.13 -8.61 -19.47
C LEU A 523 5.67 -8.88 -19.88
N ILE A 524 5.39 -10.00 -20.57
CA ILE A 524 4.04 -10.39 -20.99
C ILE A 524 3.09 -10.62 -19.79
N PRO A 525 3.37 -11.56 -18.85
CA PRO A 525 2.52 -11.76 -17.68
C PRO A 525 2.46 -10.54 -16.76
N VAL A 526 3.56 -9.80 -16.61
CA VAL A 526 3.61 -8.59 -15.77
C VAL A 526 2.70 -7.49 -16.31
N VAL A 527 2.78 -7.18 -17.61
CA VAL A 527 1.91 -6.18 -18.25
C VAL A 527 0.46 -6.65 -18.23
N ALA A 528 0.19 -7.92 -18.54
CA ALA A 528 -1.16 -8.48 -18.56
C ALA A 528 -1.81 -8.41 -17.16
N GLY A 529 -1.11 -8.87 -16.13
CA GLY A 529 -1.57 -8.84 -14.74
C GLY A 529 -1.75 -7.41 -14.22
N THR A 530 -0.74 -6.55 -14.37
CA THR A 530 -0.78 -5.13 -13.95
C THR A 530 -1.95 -4.40 -14.60
N THR A 531 -2.11 -4.53 -15.93
CA THR A 531 -3.22 -3.92 -16.67
C THR A 531 -4.56 -4.40 -16.12
N ASN A 532 -4.70 -5.70 -15.84
CA ASN A 532 -5.94 -6.26 -15.31
C ASN A 532 -6.32 -5.63 -13.94
N TYR A 533 -5.36 -5.53 -13.02
CA TYR A 533 -5.60 -4.93 -11.70
C TYR A 533 -5.84 -3.42 -11.76
N LEU A 534 -5.02 -2.66 -12.51
CA LEU A 534 -5.17 -1.20 -12.63
C LEU A 534 -6.47 -0.81 -13.35
N MET A 535 -6.88 -1.56 -14.38
CA MET A 535 -8.17 -1.33 -15.04
C MET A 535 -9.36 -1.73 -14.17
N THR A 536 -9.21 -2.73 -13.29
CA THR A 536 -10.23 -3.06 -12.26
C THR A 536 -10.40 -1.90 -11.25
N LEU A 537 -9.30 -1.20 -10.93
CA LEU A 537 -9.30 0.00 -10.09
C LEU A 537 -9.89 1.25 -10.79
N ARG A 538 -9.99 1.27 -12.14
CA ARG A 538 -10.44 2.44 -12.92
C ARG A 538 -11.78 2.99 -12.42
N GLY A 539 -11.84 4.32 -12.28
CA GLY A 539 -13.01 5.03 -11.75
C GLY A 539 -13.32 4.78 -10.26
N SER A 540 -12.41 4.15 -9.50
CA SER A 540 -12.63 3.81 -8.09
C SER A 540 -11.77 4.60 -7.10
N TRP A 541 -11.11 5.69 -7.54
CA TRP A 541 -10.16 6.47 -6.72
C TRP A 541 -10.70 6.89 -5.35
N SER A 542 -11.97 7.29 -5.25
CA SER A 542 -12.63 7.61 -3.98
C SER A 542 -12.74 6.41 -3.02
N LYS A 543 -12.86 5.18 -3.53
CA LYS A 543 -12.78 3.96 -2.70
C LYS A 543 -11.35 3.68 -2.26
N VAL A 544 -10.37 3.92 -3.12
CA VAL A 544 -8.94 3.74 -2.79
C VAL A 544 -8.51 4.68 -1.67
N SER A 545 -8.83 5.99 -1.77
CA SER A 545 -8.42 6.97 -0.75
C SER A 545 -9.09 6.79 0.62
N ASN A 546 -10.33 6.25 0.65
CA ASN A 546 -11.12 6.08 1.87
C ASN A 546 -11.08 4.65 2.47
N SER A 547 -10.32 3.71 1.88
CA SER A 547 -10.20 2.33 2.36
C SER A 547 -8.90 2.08 3.12
N TYR A 548 -8.94 1.13 4.05
CA TYR A 548 -7.76 0.70 4.82
C TYR A 548 -6.84 -0.24 4.04
N SER A 549 -7.39 -1.03 3.11
CA SER A 549 -6.66 -2.09 2.38
C SER A 549 -6.29 -1.71 0.94
N LEU A 550 -7.15 -0.97 0.25
CA LEU A 550 -6.92 -0.61 -1.16
C LEU A 550 -5.65 0.23 -1.43
N PRO A 551 -5.20 1.15 -0.55
CA PRO A 551 -3.92 1.83 -0.74
C PRO A 551 -2.73 0.87 -0.78
N PHE A 552 -2.71 -0.13 0.10
CA PHE A 552 -1.66 -1.16 0.13
C PHE A 552 -1.69 -2.03 -1.12
N PHE A 553 -2.87 -2.49 -1.55
CA PHE A 553 -3.00 -3.21 -2.82
C PHE A 553 -2.55 -2.36 -4.01
N PHE A 554 -2.94 -1.09 -4.08
CA PHE A 554 -2.55 -0.19 -5.15
C PHE A 554 -1.03 -0.02 -5.24
N VAL A 555 -0.37 0.29 -4.11
CA VAL A 555 1.10 0.39 -4.06
C VAL A 555 1.77 -0.94 -4.42
N GLY A 556 1.26 -2.07 -3.93
CA GLY A 556 1.77 -3.39 -4.30
C GLY A 556 1.63 -3.71 -5.80
N ILE A 557 0.57 -3.25 -6.46
CA ILE A 557 0.42 -3.38 -7.93
C ILE A 557 1.41 -2.47 -8.68
N ILE A 558 1.66 -1.27 -8.18
CA ILE A 558 2.67 -0.37 -8.78
C ILE A 558 4.08 -0.95 -8.64
N TYR A 559 4.43 -1.48 -7.48
CA TYR A 559 5.70 -2.21 -7.31
C TYR A 559 5.73 -3.53 -8.07
N TYR A 560 4.59 -4.21 -8.29
CA TYR A 560 4.55 -5.41 -9.14
C TYR A 560 4.97 -5.09 -10.57
N PHE A 561 4.50 -3.96 -11.10
CA PHE A 561 4.96 -3.47 -12.38
C PHE A 561 6.45 -3.10 -12.32
N THR A 562 6.85 -2.23 -11.40
CA THR A 562 8.20 -1.64 -11.43
C THR A 562 9.29 -2.61 -11.02
N GLY A 563 9.15 -3.34 -9.93
CA GLY A 563 10.12 -4.35 -9.50
C GLY A 563 10.31 -5.47 -10.52
N SER A 564 9.24 -5.93 -11.18
CA SER A 564 9.39 -6.98 -12.20
C SER A 564 10.06 -6.48 -13.48
N PHE A 565 9.75 -5.26 -13.94
CA PHE A 565 10.47 -4.64 -15.07
C PHE A 565 11.94 -4.38 -14.70
N GLN A 566 12.22 -3.96 -13.47
CA GLN A 566 13.60 -3.76 -12.99
C GLN A 566 14.38 -5.08 -12.99
N GLY A 567 13.75 -6.20 -12.59
CA GLY A 567 14.36 -7.53 -12.69
C GLY A 567 14.67 -7.96 -14.13
N THR A 568 13.87 -7.50 -15.11
CA THR A 568 14.20 -7.68 -16.53
C THR A 568 15.41 -6.84 -16.93
N ALA A 569 15.49 -5.59 -16.46
CA ALA A 569 16.63 -4.72 -16.70
C ALA A 569 17.92 -5.23 -16.05
N GLU A 570 17.86 -5.83 -14.86
CA GLU A 570 19.00 -6.46 -14.17
C GLU A 570 19.50 -7.76 -14.82
N ALA A 571 18.69 -8.39 -15.68
CA ALA A 571 19.07 -9.60 -16.41
C ALA A 571 19.92 -9.30 -17.66
N PHE A 572 19.87 -8.10 -18.22
CA PHE A 572 20.69 -7.77 -19.40
C PHE A 572 22.19 -7.79 -19.05
N ARG A 573 23.02 -8.25 -19.98
CA ARG A 573 24.47 -8.42 -19.75
C ARG A 573 25.18 -7.10 -19.42
N SER A 574 24.87 -6.01 -20.11
CA SER A 574 25.52 -4.71 -19.90
C SER A 574 25.25 -4.15 -18.50
N THR A 575 24.00 -4.20 -18.03
CA THR A 575 23.60 -3.76 -16.70
C THR A 575 24.01 -4.73 -15.60
N ASN A 576 23.92 -6.04 -15.83
CA ASN A 576 24.33 -7.06 -14.87
C ASN A 576 25.84 -6.94 -14.56
N LEU A 577 26.67 -6.63 -15.57
CA LEU A 577 28.11 -6.37 -15.39
C LEU A 577 28.41 -5.26 -14.36
N ILE A 578 27.51 -4.28 -14.22
CA ILE A 578 27.67 -3.14 -13.31
C ILE A 578 26.95 -3.38 -11.98
N TRP A 579 25.75 -3.97 -11.99
CA TRP A 579 24.91 -4.11 -10.79
C TRP A 579 25.14 -5.40 -10.00
N HIS A 580 25.68 -6.46 -10.61
CA HIS A 580 25.90 -7.73 -9.92
C HIS A 580 26.94 -7.58 -8.79
N PHE A 581 26.72 -8.28 -7.67
CA PHE A 581 27.43 -8.13 -6.39
C PHE A 581 27.38 -6.71 -5.74
N THR A 582 26.63 -5.76 -6.29
CA THR A 582 26.43 -4.44 -5.67
C THR A 582 25.17 -4.39 -4.80
N ASP A 583 25.03 -3.30 -4.03
CA ASP A 583 23.85 -3.06 -3.20
C ASP A 583 22.56 -2.80 -4.01
N PHE A 584 22.66 -2.65 -5.34
CA PHE A 584 21.52 -2.54 -6.25
C PHE A 584 20.58 -3.76 -6.16
N THR A 585 21.13 -4.98 -6.17
CA THR A 585 20.34 -6.22 -6.06
C THR A 585 19.67 -6.36 -4.68
N ILE A 586 20.26 -5.78 -3.62
CA ILE A 586 19.61 -5.70 -2.31
C ILE A 586 18.40 -4.75 -2.37
N ALA A 587 18.51 -3.62 -3.06
CA ALA A 587 17.38 -2.73 -3.31
C ALA A 587 16.27 -3.42 -4.11
N HIS A 588 16.61 -4.14 -5.19
CA HIS A 588 15.68 -4.94 -5.98
C HIS A 588 14.89 -5.94 -5.12
N SER A 589 15.60 -6.70 -4.28
CA SER A 589 14.98 -7.69 -3.39
C SER A 589 14.00 -7.06 -2.40
N HIS A 590 14.31 -5.85 -1.89
CA HIS A 590 13.39 -5.10 -1.03
C HIS A 590 12.21 -4.51 -1.81
N ILE A 591 12.40 -4.00 -3.03
CA ILE A 591 11.30 -3.56 -3.90
C ILE A 591 10.32 -4.71 -4.16
N THR A 592 10.84 -5.91 -4.45
CA THR A 592 10.00 -7.07 -4.77
C THR A 592 9.35 -7.71 -3.54
N MET A 593 10.13 -8.09 -2.52
CA MET A 593 9.59 -8.78 -1.34
C MET A 593 8.90 -7.86 -0.34
N TYR A 594 9.37 -6.61 -0.20
CA TYR A 594 8.67 -5.64 0.63
C TYR A 594 7.60 -4.90 -0.16
N GLY A 595 8.00 -4.17 -1.21
CA GLY A 595 7.12 -3.32 -2.02
C GLY A 595 5.98 -4.07 -2.71
N ILE A 596 6.17 -5.32 -3.12
CA ILE A 596 5.09 -6.17 -3.66
C ILE A 596 4.51 -7.05 -2.55
N ILE A 597 5.22 -8.11 -2.15
CA ILE A 597 4.63 -9.21 -1.36
C ILE A 597 4.13 -8.71 -0.01
N THR A 598 4.93 -7.93 0.72
CA THR A 598 4.59 -7.45 2.06
C THR A 598 3.48 -6.39 2.03
N PHE A 599 3.49 -5.46 1.06
CA PHE A 599 2.35 -4.54 0.86
C PHE A 599 1.05 -5.27 0.48
N LEU A 600 1.10 -6.29 -0.38
CA LEU A 600 -0.08 -7.09 -0.72
C LEU A 600 -0.60 -7.89 0.48
N LEU A 601 0.30 -8.43 1.33
CA LEU A 601 -0.05 -9.04 2.60
C LEU A 601 -0.70 -8.05 3.58
N PHE A 602 -0.17 -6.84 3.71
CA PHE A 602 -0.79 -5.77 4.53
C PHE A 602 -2.20 -5.44 4.04
N GLY A 603 -2.38 -5.28 2.72
CA GLY A 603 -3.69 -5.11 2.09
C GLY A 603 -4.63 -6.28 2.42
N GLY A 604 -4.13 -7.52 2.36
CA GLY A 604 -4.85 -8.75 2.70
C GLY A 604 -5.30 -8.81 4.16
N ILE A 605 -4.42 -8.46 5.10
CA ILE A 605 -4.70 -8.41 6.54
C ILE A 605 -5.79 -7.38 6.83
N TYR A 606 -5.64 -6.13 6.37
CA TYR A 606 -6.67 -5.10 6.56
C TYR A 606 -7.97 -5.37 5.78
N ALA A 607 -7.92 -6.22 4.74
CA ALA A 607 -9.10 -6.67 4.02
C ALA A 607 -9.87 -7.76 4.74
N ILE A 608 -9.19 -8.70 5.43
CA ILE A 608 -9.80 -9.90 6.01
C ILE A 608 -10.03 -9.79 7.52
N VAL A 609 -9.06 -9.31 8.30
CA VAL A 609 -9.15 -9.35 9.77
C VAL A 609 -10.39 -8.59 10.30
N PRO A 610 -10.73 -7.38 9.83
CA PRO A 610 -11.97 -6.70 10.25
C PRO A 610 -13.25 -7.46 9.91
N ARG A 611 -13.22 -8.35 8.91
CA ARG A 611 -14.38 -9.14 8.48
C ARG A 611 -14.55 -10.41 9.32
N LEU A 612 -13.45 -10.93 9.84
CA LEU A 612 -13.40 -12.08 10.74
C LEU A 612 -13.72 -11.68 12.18
N THR A 613 -13.26 -10.52 12.63
CA THR A 613 -13.44 -10.05 14.02
C THR A 613 -14.62 -9.09 14.20
N GLY A 614 -15.13 -8.52 13.11
CA GLY A 614 -16.12 -7.43 13.12
C GLY A 614 -15.52 -6.04 13.44
N LYS A 615 -14.20 -5.93 13.58
CA LYS A 615 -13.54 -4.75 14.17
C LYS A 615 -12.62 -4.04 13.20
N GLU A 616 -12.91 -2.78 12.97
CA GLU A 616 -12.13 -1.91 12.09
C GLU A 616 -10.85 -1.42 12.79
N PRO A 617 -9.72 -1.29 12.08
CA PRO A 617 -8.48 -0.78 12.66
C PRO A 617 -8.56 0.72 12.94
N PRO A 618 -7.74 1.25 13.88
CA PRO A 618 -7.60 2.69 14.09
C PRO A 618 -7.14 3.41 12.81
N GLN A 619 -7.95 4.32 12.27
CA GLN A 619 -7.70 4.92 10.96
C GLN A 619 -6.39 5.73 10.88
N LEU A 620 -5.99 6.38 11.99
CA LEU A 620 -4.67 7.02 12.11
C LEU A 620 -3.54 5.99 12.11
N GLY A 621 -3.71 4.85 12.79
CA GLY A 621 -2.74 3.75 12.81
C GLY A 621 -2.54 3.13 11.43
N VAL A 622 -3.60 2.93 10.65
CA VAL A 622 -3.48 2.46 9.25
C VAL A 622 -2.72 3.49 8.40
N GLY A 623 -3.02 4.78 8.59
CA GLY A 623 -2.35 5.87 7.88
C GLY A 623 -0.85 5.97 8.21
N ALA A 624 -0.50 5.84 9.48
CA ALA A 624 0.89 5.84 9.94
C ALA A 624 1.66 4.62 9.41
N HIS A 625 1.09 3.41 9.55
CA HIS A 625 1.68 2.18 9.00
C HIS A 625 1.94 2.30 7.49
N PHE A 626 0.97 2.77 6.70
CA PHE A 626 1.12 2.94 5.25
C PHE A 626 2.26 3.90 4.89
N TRP A 627 2.32 5.09 5.50
CA TRP A 627 3.32 6.09 5.15
C TRP A 627 4.71 5.75 5.67
N LEU A 628 4.84 5.18 6.87
CA LEU A 628 6.11 4.69 7.41
C LEU A 628 6.69 3.57 6.54
N ALA A 629 5.87 2.59 6.14
CA ALA A 629 6.29 1.52 5.24
C ALA A 629 6.72 2.04 3.86
N LEU A 630 5.97 2.99 3.28
CA LEU A 630 6.22 3.50 1.93
C LEU A 630 7.42 4.43 1.87
N ILE A 631 7.52 5.40 2.80
CA ILE A 631 8.66 6.34 2.85
C ILE A 631 9.92 5.59 3.27
N GLY A 632 9.82 4.68 4.24
CA GLY A 632 10.93 3.82 4.66
C GLY A 632 11.48 2.98 3.51
N LEU A 633 10.62 2.33 2.72
CA LEU A 633 11.05 1.59 1.54
C LEU A 633 11.80 2.48 0.54
N GLN A 634 11.32 3.69 0.27
CA GLN A 634 11.99 4.61 -0.68
C GLN A 634 13.36 5.08 -0.16
N PHE A 635 13.46 5.40 1.13
CA PHE A 635 14.73 5.77 1.77
C PHE A 635 15.69 4.58 1.87
N TYR A 636 15.17 3.35 1.86
CA TYR A 636 15.97 2.14 1.78
C TYR A 636 16.50 1.91 0.35
N THR A 637 15.63 1.94 -0.66
CA THR A 637 15.96 1.40 -1.99
C THR A 637 16.64 2.40 -2.91
N ILE A 638 16.19 3.66 -2.94
CA ILE A 638 16.76 4.68 -3.86
C ILE A 638 18.26 4.89 -3.58
N PRO A 639 18.72 5.08 -2.32
CA PRO A 639 20.14 5.28 -2.03
C PRO A 639 20.97 4.04 -2.37
N LEU A 640 20.47 2.82 -2.16
CA LEU A 640 21.19 1.61 -2.52
C LEU A 640 21.28 1.38 -4.03
N MET A 641 20.28 1.78 -4.82
CA MET A 641 20.38 1.74 -6.28
C MET A 641 21.43 2.73 -6.80
N ILE A 642 21.48 3.95 -6.24
CA ILE A 642 22.49 4.96 -6.59
C ILE A 642 23.88 4.47 -6.18
N GLY A 643 24.08 4.18 -4.90
CA GLY A 643 25.37 3.72 -4.35
C GLY A 643 25.85 2.42 -5.00
N GLY A 644 24.95 1.46 -5.23
CA GLY A 644 25.26 0.21 -5.94
C GLY A 644 25.74 0.46 -7.37
N THR A 645 25.11 1.37 -8.12
CA THR A 645 25.57 1.74 -9.47
C THR A 645 26.95 2.41 -9.45
N LEU A 646 27.19 3.34 -8.52
CA LEU A 646 28.50 3.99 -8.36
C LEU A 646 29.59 3.00 -7.95
N LYS A 647 29.27 2.04 -7.07
CA LYS A 647 30.17 0.96 -6.63
C LYS A 647 30.59 0.07 -7.80
N GLY A 648 29.64 -0.30 -8.65
CA GLY A 648 29.89 -1.06 -9.88
C GLY A 648 30.75 -0.32 -10.89
N LEU A 649 30.51 0.98 -11.08
CA LEU A 649 31.34 1.87 -11.91
C LEU A 649 32.79 1.94 -11.39
N MET A 650 32.99 2.21 -10.10
CA MET A 650 34.32 2.22 -9.48
C MET A 650 35.09 0.91 -9.69
N TRP A 651 34.40 -0.24 -9.60
CA TRP A 651 35.00 -1.55 -9.86
C TRP A 651 35.37 -1.75 -11.34
N ALA A 652 34.51 -1.30 -12.27
CA ALA A 652 34.79 -1.35 -13.70
C ALA A 652 35.95 -0.43 -14.12
N GLU A 653 36.17 0.68 -13.40
CA GLU A 653 37.31 1.59 -13.56
C GLU A 653 38.60 1.08 -12.89
N GLY A 654 38.54 -0.02 -12.12
CA GLY A 654 39.69 -0.61 -11.44
C GLY A 654 40.10 0.09 -10.14
N ALA A 655 39.20 0.87 -9.52
CA ALA A 655 39.46 1.52 -8.25
C ALA A 655 39.67 0.50 -7.10
N PRO A 656 40.49 0.83 -6.08
CA PRO A 656 40.66 -0.01 -4.90
C PRO A 656 39.32 -0.37 -4.24
N PHE A 657 39.12 -1.65 -3.93
CA PHE A 657 37.86 -2.13 -3.34
C PHE A 657 37.45 -1.38 -2.07
N ILE A 658 38.43 -1.01 -1.23
CA ILE A 658 38.18 -0.26 0.02
C ILE A 658 37.57 1.13 -0.23
N ASP A 659 37.93 1.80 -1.32
CA ASP A 659 37.39 3.13 -1.64
C ASP A 659 35.89 3.03 -1.97
N SER A 660 35.48 1.95 -2.67
CA SER A 660 34.07 1.66 -2.93
C SER A 660 33.28 1.33 -1.65
N VAL A 661 33.94 0.77 -0.62
CA VAL A 661 33.34 0.49 0.69
C VAL A 661 33.17 1.79 1.50
N VAL A 662 34.17 2.68 1.50
CA VAL A 662 34.10 3.99 2.15
C VAL A 662 33.02 4.86 1.49
N MET A 663 32.96 4.88 0.16
CA MET A 663 31.93 5.57 -0.63
C MET A 663 30.51 5.11 -0.27
N MET A 664 30.31 3.81 0.04
CA MET A 664 29.00 3.26 0.40
C MET A 664 28.47 3.70 1.78
N GLY A 665 29.31 4.24 2.67
CA GLY A 665 28.93 4.60 4.05
C GLY A 665 27.65 5.46 4.17
N PRO A 666 27.54 6.61 3.48
CA PRO A 666 26.33 7.44 3.48
C PRO A 666 25.08 6.74 2.92
N TYR A 667 25.24 5.84 1.96
CA TYR A 667 24.12 5.07 1.38
C TYR A 667 23.61 4.00 2.35
N TRP A 668 24.51 3.36 3.10
CA TRP A 668 24.13 2.45 4.20
C TRP A 668 23.50 3.19 5.38
N LEU A 669 23.87 4.45 5.66
CA LEU A 669 23.18 5.30 6.63
C LEU A 669 21.72 5.52 6.23
N TRP A 670 21.46 5.93 4.99
CA TRP A 670 20.08 6.09 4.51
C TRP A 670 19.30 4.77 4.50
N ARG A 671 19.95 3.65 4.16
CA ARG A 671 19.36 2.31 4.27
C ARG A 671 18.88 2.01 5.68
N ALA A 672 19.68 2.29 6.71
CA ALA A 672 19.27 2.11 8.10
C ALA A 672 18.11 3.04 8.47
N ILE A 673 18.15 4.33 8.09
CA ILE A 673 17.02 5.27 8.34
C ILE A 673 15.72 4.77 7.68
N GLY A 674 15.79 4.26 6.44
CA GLY A 674 14.65 3.64 5.75
C GLY A 674 14.17 2.37 6.44
N GLY A 675 15.10 1.53 6.91
CA GLY A 675 14.85 0.34 7.71
C GLY A 675 14.12 0.65 9.01
N THR A 676 14.57 1.67 9.77
CA THR A 676 13.92 2.12 11.00
C THR A 676 12.47 2.53 10.75
N LEU A 677 12.21 3.26 9.67
CA LEU A 677 10.84 3.65 9.28
C LEU A 677 9.98 2.43 8.92
N MET A 678 10.52 1.46 8.18
CA MET A 678 9.83 0.20 7.86
C MET A 678 9.53 -0.60 9.15
N TRP A 679 10.50 -0.72 10.06
CA TRP A 679 10.37 -1.43 11.33
C TRP A 679 9.34 -0.77 12.27
N LEU A 680 9.37 0.56 12.39
CA LEU A 680 8.33 1.32 13.11
C LEU A 680 6.94 1.08 12.51
N SER A 681 6.83 0.93 11.19
CA SER A 681 5.58 0.58 10.52
C SER A 681 5.03 -0.78 11.00
N HIS A 682 5.90 -1.77 11.23
CA HIS A 682 5.51 -3.09 11.74
C HIS A 682 5.00 -3.05 13.18
N ILE A 683 5.57 -2.20 14.03
CA ILE A 683 5.06 -1.97 15.39
C ILE A 683 3.63 -1.40 15.33
N VAL A 684 3.37 -0.47 14.41
CA VAL A 684 2.02 0.06 14.18
C VAL A 684 1.07 -1.02 13.64
N LEU A 685 1.54 -1.93 12.78
CA LEU A 685 0.76 -3.09 12.34
C LEU A 685 0.43 -4.04 13.50
N VAL A 686 1.38 -4.37 14.36
CA VAL A 686 1.17 -5.19 15.58
C VAL A 686 0.09 -4.54 16.46
N TYR A 687 0.18 -3.24 16.71
CA TYR A 687 -0.82 -2.49 17.48
C TYR A 687 -2.21 -2.51 16.83
N ASN A 688 -2.30 -2.30 15.51
CA ASN A 688 -3.57 -2.35 14.78
C ASN A 688 -4.17 -3.76 14.81
N MET A 689 -3.35 -4.80 14.64
CA MET A 689 -3.75 -6.21 14.71
C MET A 689 -4.32 -6.55 16.09
N TYR A 690 -3.61 -6.15 17.15
CA TYR A 690 -4.09 -6.27 18.52
C TYR A 690 -5.44 -5.57 18.73
N LYS A 691 -5.61 -4.33 18.27
CA LYS A 691 -6.89 -3.60 18.36
C LYS A 691 -8.03 -4.26 17.59
N MET A 692 -7.76 -4.89 16.44
CA MET A 692 -8.77 -5.65 15.70
C MET A 692 -9.10 -7.00 16.36
N MET A 693 -8.21 -7.57 17.19
CA MET A 693 -8.36 -8.89 17.83
C MET A 693 -8.79 -8.85 19.30
N GLN A 694 -8.68 -7.72 20.01
CA GLN A 694 -9.16 -7.58 21.39
C GLN A 694 -10.61 -8.08 21.51
N PRO A 695 -10.99 -8.88 22.52
CA PRO A 695 -12.39 -9.12 22.85
C PRO A 695 -13.06 -7.80 23.24
N THR A 696 -14.32 -7.60 22.83
CA THR A 696 -15.17 -6.53 23.36
C THR A 696 -16.50 -7.16 23.70
N VAL A 697 -17.01 -6.86 24.89
CA VAL A 697 -18.40 -7.13 25.21
C VAL A 697 -19.20 -6.05 24.48
N ASP A 698 -19.76 -6.40 23.34
CA ASP A 698 -20.63 -5.50 22.58
C ASP A 698 -21.97 -5.47 23.32
N VAL A 699 -22.12 -4.50 24.21
CA VAL A 699 -23.32 -4.36 25.06
C VAL A 699 -24.44 -3.81 24.19
N ASP A 700 -25.32 -4.69 23.70
CA ASP A 700 -26.58 -4.27 23.09
C ASP A 700 -27.37 -3.48 24.15
N VAL A 701 -27.42 -2.15 23.97
CA VAL A 701 -28.02 -1.21 24.93
C VAL A 701 -29.47 -1.58 25.22
N LYS A 702 -30.20 -2.10 24.22
CA LYS A 702 -31.59 -2.53 24.40
C LYS A 702 -31.64 -3.81 25.23
N GLN A 703 -30.83 -4.82 24.89
CA GLN A 703 -30.80 -6.08 25.64
C GLN A 703 -30.35 -5.87 27.09
N LYS A 704 -29.31 -5.04 27.31
CA LYS A 704 -28.82 -4.70 28.64
C LYS A 704 -29.81 -3.85 29.44
N ALA A 705 -30.54 -2.94 28.79
CA ALA A 705 -31.63 -2.21 29.44
C ALA A 705 -32.75 -3.16 29.90
N PHE A 706 -33.13 -4.16 29.10
CA PHE A 706 -34.12 -5.16 29.52
C PHE A 706 -33.59 -6.09 30.62
N GLU A 707 -32.31 -6.47 30.62
CA GLU A 707 -31.70 -7.19 31.76
C GLU A 707 -31.77 -6.37 33.05
N ILE A 708 -31.43 -5.07 32.99
CA ILE A 708 -31.49 -4.15 34.15
C ILE A 708 -32.94 -3.96 34.63
N ILE A 709 -33.90 -3.79 33.71
CA ILE A 709 -35.32 -3.65 34.04
C ILE A 709 -35.84 -4.93 34.72
N ASN A 710 -35.50 -6.12 34.19
CA ASN A 710 -35.93 -7.38 34.79
C ASN A 710 -35.30 -7.60 36.17
N GLN A 711 -34.02 -7.31 36.35
CA GLN A 711 -33.37 -7.36 37.67
C GLN A 711 -34.04 -6.42 38.69
N ASN A 712 -34.39 -5.20 38.27
CA ASN A 712 -35.11 -4.24 39.12
C ASN A 712 -36.56 -4.64 39.43
N LEU A 713 -37.21 -5.40 38.54
CA LEU A 713 -38.54 -5.95 38.79
C LEU A 713 -38.49 -7.13 39.76
N GLU A 714 -37.44 -7.97 39.69
CA GLU A 714 -37.23 -9.08 40.61
C GLU A 714 -36.91 -8.59 42.03
N THR A 715 -36.12 -7.53 42.21
CA THR A 715 -35.89 -6.92 43.54
C THR A 715 -37.15 -6.24 44.11
N ASN A 716 -37.92 -5.53 43.29
CA ASN A 716 -39.17 -4.87 43.74
C ASN A 716 -40.30 -5.86 44.08
N LEU A 717 -40.20 -7.13 43.66
CA LEU A 717 -41.11 -8.21 44.07
C LEU A 717 -40.63 -8.94 45.34
N ALA A 718 -39.40 -8.69 45.79
CA ALA A 718 -38.80 -9.28 46.98
C ALA A 718 -38.92 -8.40 48.24
N GLU A 719 -39.38 -7.15 48.13
CA GLU A 719 -39.72 -6.34 49.31
C GLU A 719 -41.01 -6.88 49.95
N PRO A 720 -40.98 -7.25 51.25
CA PRO A 720 -42.20 -7.68 51.94
C PRO A 720 -43.12 -6.47 52.13
N LYS A 721 -44.35 -6.57 51.61
CA LYS A 721 -45.42 -5.63 51.97
C LYS A 721 -45.70 -5.76 53.48
N ILE A 722 -45.39 -4.69 54.21
CA ILE A 722 -45.80 -4.45 55.60
C ILE A 722 -47.29 -4.14 55.63
#